data_AF-A0A358UXM9-F1
#
_entry.id   AF-A0A358UXM9-F1
#
_cell.length_a   1.000
_cell.length_b   1.000
_cell.length_c   1.000
_cell.angle_alpha   90.00
_cell.angle_beta   90.00
_cell.angle_gamma   90.00
#
_symmetry.space_group_name_H-M   'P 1'
#
loop_
_entity.id
_entity.type
_entity.pdbx_description
1 polymer ?
#
loop_
_entity_poly.entity_id
_entity_poly.type
_entity_poly.pdbx_seq_one_letter_code
_entity_poly.pdbx_strand_id
1 'polypeptide(L)'
;MLKDKYSYRTYTIGPNKLFVEAFYPSTVAAREPILCIPGAFDGSWIFSRIAPIMAALGWPVFSMNPRGYYKSIFNDVANLSIRDYLEDVSIVRKELKLENTIILGYSVGGLLAQLSAEKGGAKALLLYDPSPAREIAMLAKIPPTKDFTDSRGNLPKVIQFIPSKAIVEEMWGRRVSDKEYQEQLNLFKQTFLSGKAFREMEIERPEIKKADCPALILGIDPNNVVHKIMYRELEMSWYAFEGYSHGSLLINPKADRITRMVLSWLASGCPTGIMKHFKTIAFDPVLQRSAIGRKKYFSSKQNQQSYLVLQKESVLTHLKYFSGWSKPIISVVEEKKNYDFMMKIAGKGRIQYEKLFKSTFEMNSKRGFFIKGESGEDHPSYGMCYKPALKELWLRDGIFYSYNPPIDEIKPQFVHLTVPCPELSHEFRVTVKLPRNYDNSNTYPIAFLNDGQNQWTNKGAMNGWHTDSIAEMLVKRGSLTEIILVGINCHRFRNKAYLPPPFGRADLYIDWVANKLLPLLREKWNISADPYHIAMIGSSYGANVSVYAGLRRGDIFGLIGALSFAYIRGNPQLKEIEALHKRPFRRAYIDCGTRWAPDQPHRDDYTLITLKLLKICRERWMTDGKDLFGYIADGQFHQEIFWRKRIGQCLKFLFR
;
A
#
# COMPACT_ATOMS: atom_id res chain seq x y z
N MET A 1 -1.81 22.19 -16.18
CA MET A 1 -2.91 22.28 -15.18
C MET A 1 -2.47 21.99 -13.73
N LEU A 2 -1.24 22.33 -13.31
CA LEU A 2 -0.83 22.24 -11.89
C LEU A 2 -0.59 23.61 -11.22
N LYS A 3 -0.41 24.69 -12.00
CA LYS A 3 0.03 26.00 -11.49
C LYS A 3 -0.92 26.62 -10.45
N ASP A 4 -2.22 26.35 -10.53
CA ASP A 4 -3.21 26.93 -9.59
C ASP A 4 -3.41 26.08 -8.31
N LYS A 5 -2.71 24.94 -8.20
CA LYS A 5 -2.91 23.96 -7.11
C LYS A 5 -1.85 24.03 -6.01
N TYR A 6 -0.81 24.82 -6.20
CA TYR A 6 0.21 25.06 -5.21
C TYR A 6 0.81 26.47 -5.38
N SER A 7 1.43 27.00 -4.33
CA SER A 7 2.30 28.19 -4.42
C SER A 7 3.77 27.80 -4.24
N TYR A 8 4.66 28.55 -4.88
CA TYR A 8 6.10 28.34 -4.86
C TYR A 8 6.81 29.48 -4.14
N ARG A 9 7.76 29.15 -3.27
CA ARG A 9 8.60 30.11 -2.55
C ARG A 9 10.03 29.57 -2.45
N THR A 10 10.99 30.45 -2.26
CA THR A 10 12.38 30.07 -1.97
C THR A 10 12.83 30.69 -0.66
N TYR A 11 13.69 29.99 0.06
CA TYR A 11 14.27 30.44 1.32
C TYR A 11 15.79 30.36 1.28
N THR A 12 16.43 31.25 2.02
CA THR A 12 17.85 31.17 2.38
C THR A 12 17.91 30.98 3.89
N ILE A 13 18.41 29.84 4.33
CA ILE A 13 18.22 29.31 5.69
C ILE A 13 19.56 29.18 6.42
N GLY A 14 19.57 29.65 7.67
CA GLY A 14 20.70 29.54 8.59
C GLY A 14 21.98 30.27 8.20
N PRO A 15 23.02 30.17 9.06
CA PRO A 15 24.31 30.84 8.87
C PRO A 15 25.03 30.36 7.60
N ASN A 16 24.73 29.14 7.16
CA ASN A 16 25.31 28.53 5.96
C ASN A 16 24.62 28.96 4.65
N LYS A 17 23.62 29.86 4.72
CA LYS A 17 22.87 30.38 3.56
C LYS A 17 22.30 29.28 2.66
N LEU A 18 21.69 28.27 3.26
CA LEU A 18 21.16 27.10 2.56
C LEU A 18 19.96 27.48 1.70
N PHE A 19 20.02 27.22 0.40
CA PHE A 19 18.93 27.46 -0.53
C PHE A 19 17.89 26.33 -0.45
N VAL A 20 16.64 26.69 -0.16
CA VAL A 20 15.51 25.74 -0.07
C VAL A 20 14.37 26.19 -0.96
N GLU A 21 13.87 25.28 -1.80
CA GLU A 21 12.67 25.50 -2.62
C GLU A 21 11.45 24.90 -1.91
N ALA A 22 10.39 25.68 -1.75
CA ALA A 22 9.19 25.27 -1.03
C ALA A 22 7.93 25.35 -1.91
N PHE A 23 7.14 24.29 -1.87
CA PHE A 23 5.90 24.11 -2.63
C PHE A 23 4.76 23.89 -1.65
N TYR A 24 3.85 24.85 -1.53
CA TYR A 24 2.73 24.82 -0.59
C TYR A 24 1.43 24.44 -1.29
N PRO A 25 0.64 23.47 -0.79
CA PRO A 25 -0.66 23.13 -1.37
C PRO A 25 -1.64 24.31 -1.26
N SER A 26 -2.52 24.48 -2.26
CA SER A 26 -3.59 25.50 -2.20
C SER A 26 -4.79 25.11 -1.31
N THR A 27 -4.78 23.91 -0.71
CA THR A 27 -5.91 23.36 0.08
C THR A 27 -5.80 23.68 1.58
N VAL A 28 -6.94 23.89 2.25
CA VAL A 28 -7.04 24.33 3.66
C VAL A 28 -6.50 23.33 4.70
N ALA A 29 -6.54 22.03 4.41
CA ALA A 29 -5.96 20.98 5.27
C ALA A 29 -4.64 20.47 4.67
N ALA A 30 -3.53 21.16 4.96
CA ALA A 30 -2.20 20.71 4.56
C ALA A 30 -1.82 19.42 5.31
N ARG A 31 -1.31 18.42 4.59
CA ARG A 31 -0.75 17.20 5.18
C ARG A 31 0.62 17.46 5.81
N GLU A 32 1.20 16.44 6.42
CA GLU A 32 2.56 16.51 6.96
C GLU A 32 3.56 16.96 5.89
N PRO A 33 4.52 17.84 6.22
CA PRO A 33 5.50 18.32 5.25
C PRO A 33 6.47 17.21 4.82
N ILE A 34 7.02 17.35 3.62
CA ILE A 34 8.05 16.48 3.05
C ILE A 34 9.33 17.30 2.86
N LEU A 35 10.42 16.90 3.52
CA LEU A 35 11.76 17.46 3.30
C LEU A 35 12.54 16.55 2.35
N CYS A 36 12.91 17.06 1.18
CA CYS A 36 13.66 16.34 0.15
C CYS A 36 15.16 16.67 0.23
N ILE A 37 15.98 15.63 0.37
CA ILE A 37 17.45 15.69 0.44
C ILE A 37 18.03 15.10 -0.86
N PRO A 38 18.77 15.90 -1.66
CA PRO A 38 19.28 15.46 -2.97
C PRO A 38 20.41 14.43 -2.84
N GLY A 39 20.68 13.73 -3.95
CA GLY A 39 21.80 12.80 -4.10
C GLY A 39 23.10 13.50 -4.45
N ALA A 40 24.20 12.75 -4.54
CA ALA A 40 25.51 13.30 -4.88
C ALA A 40 25.48 14.00 -6.24
N PHE A 41 26.11 15.18 -6.34
CA PHE A 41 26.23 15.98 -7.57
C PHE A 41 24.91 16.59 -8.10
N ASP A 42 23.80 16.36 -7.42
CA ASP A 42 22.50 16.94 -7.78
C ASP A 42 22.23 18.27 -7.05
N GLY A 43 20.98 18.70 -7.04
CA GLY A 43 20.45 19.77 -6.20
C GLY A 43 18.93 19.61 -6.09
N SER A 44 18.24 20.58 -5.51
CA SER A 44 16.77 20.58 -5.41
C SER A 44 16.06 20.42 -6.76
N TRP A 45 16.73 20.76 -7.86
CA TRP A 45 16.27 20.59 -9.23
C TRP A 45 15.95 19.13 -9.60
N ILE A 46 16.55 18.12 -8.94
CA ILE A 46 16.23 16.70 -9.20
C ILE A 46 14.77 16.37 -8.82
N PHE A 47 14.20 17.13 -7.87
CA PHE A 47 12.82 16.98 -7.42
C PHE A 47 11.82 17.86 -8.19
N SER A 48 12.28 18.64 -9.17
CA SER A 48 11.47 19.64 -9.89
C SER A 48 10.21 19.07 -10.55
N ARG A 49 10.21 17.78 -10.89
CA ARG A 49 9.01 17.10 -11.43
C ARG A 49 8.07 16.62 -10.34
N ILE A 50 8.58 16.04 -9.25
CA ILE A 50 7.75 15.39 -8.23
C ILE A 50 7.22 16.36 -7.16
N ALA A 51 7.99 17.37 -6.77
CA ALA A 51 7.60 18.30 -5.70
C ALA A 51 6.33 19.10 -6.04
N PRO A 52 6.18 19.68 -7.25
CA PRO A 52 4.92 20.30 -7.67
C PRO A 52 3.71 19.35 -7.66
N ILE A 53 3.93 18.08 -8.02
CA ILE A 53 2.87 17.07 -8.07
C ILE A 53 2.41 16.73 -6.65
N MET A 54 3.36 16.52 -5.74
CA MET A 54 3.08 16.25 -4.32
C MET A 54 2.32 17.42 -3.67
N ALA A 55 2.77 18.66 -3.89
CA ALA A 55 2.10 19.87 -3.42
C ALA A 55 0.70 20.03 -3.98
N ALA A 56 0.51 19.83 -5.29
CA ALA A 56 -0.81 19.86 -5.90
C ALA A 56 -1.76 18.76 -5.39
N LEU A 57 -1.23 17.72 -4.73
CA LEU A 57 -1.97 16.63 -4.10
C LEU A 57 -2.11 16.80 -2.58
N GLY A 58 -1.75 17.96 -2.03
CA GLY A 58 -2.01 18.34 -0.64
C GLY A 58 -0.82 18.21 0.32
N TRP A 59 0.37 17.88 -0.18
CA TRP A 59 1.58 17.69 0.65
C TRP A 59 2.53 18.89 0.53
N PRO A 60 2.78 19.68 1.58
CA PRO A 60 3.85 20.68 1.55
C PRO A 60 5.20 20.02 1.27
N VAL A 61 5.99 20.54 0.33
CA VAL A 61 7.29 19.97 -0.03
C VAL A 61 8.39 21.02 0.07
N PHE A 62 9.50 20.66 0.69
CA PHE A 62 10.69 21.48 0.87
C PHE A 62 11.89 20.75 0.28
N SER A 63 12.42 21.22 -0.84
CA SER A 63 13.62 20.67 -1.47
C SER A 63 14.83 21.49 -1.06
N MET A 64 15.68 20.93 -0.19
CA MET A 64 16.87 21.61 0.32
C MET A 64 18.10 21.38 -0.55
N ASN A 65 19.12 22.23 -0.35
CA ASN A 65 20.45 22.07 -0.94
C ASN A 65 21.49 22.19 0.17
N PRO A 66 22.27 21.13 0.47
CA PRO A 66 23.41 21.21 1.42
C PRO A 66 24.47 22.22 0.97
N ARG A 67 25.39 22.61 1.86
CA ARG A 67 26.55 23.45 1.50
C ARG A 67 27.31 22.87 0.30
N GLY A 68 27.61 23.72 -0.69
CA GLY A 68 28.30 23.32 -1.93
C GLY A 68 27.38 22.77 -3.02
N TYR A 69 26.08 22.62 -2.77
CA TYR A 69 25.11 22.12 -3.75
C TYR A 69 24.30 23.26 -4.34
N TYR A 70 24.19 23.27 -5.67
CA TYR A 70 23.39 24.22 -6.43
C TYR A 70 23.58 25.67 -5.94
N LYS A 71 22.52 26.33 -5.46
CA LYS A 71 22.55 27.73 -5.00
C LYS A 71 23.02 27.92 -3.54
N SER A 72 23.34 26.85 -2.81
CA SER A 72 23.94 26.92 -1.47
C SER A 72 25.45 27.11 -1.55
N ILE A 73 25.87 28.28 -2.05
CA ILE A 73 27.28 28.61 -2.32
C ILE A 73 28.07 28.60 -1.00
N PHE A 74 29.18 27.85 -0.98
CA PHE A 74 30.06 27.72 0.16
C PHE A 74 31.51 27.72 -0.31
N ASN A 75 32.39 28.50 0.34
CA ASN A 75 33.76 28.70 -0.17
C ASN A 75 34.68 27.51 0.14
N ASP A 76 34.54 26.88 1.30
CA ASP A 76 35.44 25.82 1.76
C ASP A 76 34.82 24.42 1.63
N VAL A 77 34.39 24.07 0.40
CA VAL A 77 33.80 22.75 0.13
C VAL A 77 34.77 21.61 0.45
N ALA A 78 36.08 21.83 0.25
CA ALA A 78 37.12 20.81 0.40
C ALA A 78 37.17 20.16 1.79
N ASN A 79 36.76 20.87 2.83
CA ASN A 79 36.86 20.41 4.22
C ASN A 79 35.53 19.87 4.79
N LEU A 80 34.43 19.96 4.03
CA LEU A 80 33.12 19.46 4.47
C LEU A 80 33.17 17.93 4.71
N SER A 81 32.40 17.50 5.70
CA SER A 81 32.21 16.12 6.13
C SER A 81 30.72 15.74 6.11
N ILE A 82 30.41 14.47 6.34
CA ILE A 82 29.03 14.01 6.52
C ILE A 82 28.33 14.73 7.68
N ARG A 83 29.08 15.10 8.74
CA ARG A 83 28.53 15.82 9.90
C ARG A 83 28.02 17.19 9.53
N ASP A 84 28.72 17.89 8.63
CA ASP A 84 28.32 19.21 8.12
C ASP A 84 27.01 19.10 7.31
N TYR A 85 26.87 18.08 6.48
CA TYR A 85 25.62 17.85 5.74
C TYR A 85 24.45 17.48 6.67
N LEU A 86 24.69 16.70 7.72
CA LEU A 86 23.66 16.41 8.73
C LEU A 86 23.29 17.63 9.56
N GLU A 87 24.24 18.53 9.81
CA GLU A 87 23.97 19.84 10.42
C GLU A 87 23.07 20.68 9.51
N ASP A 88 23.35 20.73 8.20
CA ASP A 88 22.52 21.48 7.24
C ASP A 88 21.07 20.99 7.23
N VAL A 89 20.87 19.66 7.24
CA VAL A 89 19.53 19.06 7.36
C VAL A 89 18.86 19.48 8.68
N SER A 90 19.60 19.50 9.79
CA SER A 90 19.08 19.91 11.10
C SER A 90 18.69 21.38 11.14
N ILE A 91 19.50 22.27 10.57
CA ILE A 91 19.24 23.71 10.49
C ILE A 91 17.96 23.96 9.69
N VAL A 92 17.83 23.33 8.51
CA VAL A 92 16.62 23.45 7.68
C VAL A 92 15.39 22.95 8.42
N ARG A 93 15.48 21.80 9.10
CA ARG A 93 14.35 21.27 9.87
C ARG A 93 13.92 22.20 11.00
N LYS A 94 14.88 22.79 11.72
CA LYS A 94 14.59 23.70 12.83
C LYS A 94 13.98 25.01 12.35
N GLU A 95 14.61 25.70 11.40
CA GLU A 95 14.19 27.04 10.98
C GLU A 95 12.87 27.05 10.22
N LEU A 96 12.58 25.99 9.46
CA LEU A 96 11.31 25.83 8.75
C LEU A 96 10.24 25.08 9.57
N LYS A 97 10.51 24.79 10.86
CA LYS A 97 9.60 24.08 11.78
C LYS A 97 9.14 22.71 11.25
N LEU A 98 10.06 21.97 10.62
CA LEU A 98 9.86 20.62 10.07
C LEU A 98 10.27 19.53 11.07
N GLU A 99 9.91 19.72 12.34
CA GLU A 99 10.26 18.81 13.43
C GLU A 99 9.49 17.49 13.36
N ASN A 100 8.30 17.49 12.74
CA ASN A 100 7.46 16.31 12.47
C ASN A 100 7.24 16.17 10.96
N THR A 101 8.28 15.77 10.24
CA THR A 101 8.29 15.77 8.77
C THR A 101 8.49 14.37 8.20
N ILE A 102 7.98 14.13 7.00
CA ILE A 102 8.44 13.04 6.15
C ILE A 102 9.79 13.46 5.59
N ILE A 103 10.78 12.56 5.60
CA ILE A 103 12.10 12.83 5.02
C ILE A 103 12.25 11.96 3.77
N LEU A 104 12.40 12.63 2.63
CA LEU A 104 12.68 12.00 1.34
C LEU A 104 14.16 12.17 1.04
N GLY A 105 14.86 11.07 0.81
CA GLY A 105 16.27 11.09 0.41
C GLY A 105 16.47 10.32 -0.89
N TYR A 106 17.26 10.90 -1.80
CA TYR A 106 17.65 10.26 -3.06
C TYR A 106 19.13 9.89 -3.02
N SER A 107 19.50 8.65 -3.39
CA SER A 107 20.90 8.22 -3.44
C SER A 107 21.59 8.41 -2.08
N VAL A 108 22.72 9.12 -2.04
CA VAL A 108 23.40 9.56 -0.80
C VAL A 108 22.49 10.38 0.12
N GLY A 109 21.56 11.17 -0.44
CA GLY A 109 20.52 11.85 0.33
C GLY A 109 19.63 10.88 1.10
N GLY A 110 19.46 9.64 0.62
CA GLY A 110 18.79 8.55 1.33
C GLY A 110 19.57 8.06 2.56
N LEU A 111 20.90 8.02 2.49
CA LEU A 111 21.75 7.75 3.65
C LEU A 111 21.64 8.88 4.68
N LEU A 112 21.73 10.14 4.23
CA LEU A 112 21.54 11.31 5.10
C LEU A 112 20.14 11.36 5.73
N ALA A 113 19.10 10.96 4.98
CA ALA A 113 17.74 10.87 5.49
C ALA A 113 17.63 9.86 6.64
N GLN A 114 18.25 8.68 6.50
CA GLN A 114 18.28 7.66 7.56
C GLN A 114 18.98 8.18 8.82
N LEU A 115 20.18 8.74 8.69
CA LEU A 115 20.94 9.33 9.81
C LEU A 115 20.20 10.51 10.46
N SER A 116 19.49 11.32 9.68
CA SER A 116 18.66 12.42 10.22
C SER A 116 17.46 11.88 11.01
N ALA A 117 16.85 10.78 10.56
CA ALA A 117 15.72 10.16 11.24
C ALA A 117 16.11 9.50 12.57
N GLU A 118 17.34 9.03 12.74
CA GLU A 118 17.85 8.54 14.03
C GLU A 118 17.82 9.61 15.13
N LYS A 119 17.94 10.89 14.76
CA LYS A 119 17.83 12.02 15.70
C LYS A 119 16.38 12.32 16.11
N GLY A 120 15.40 11.58 15.59
CA GLY A 120 13.98 11.73 15.88
C GLY A 120 13.25 12.73 14.98
N GLY A 121 11.92 12.80 15.15
CA GLY A 121 11.05 13.75 14.44
C GLY A 121 10.72 13.40 12.98
N ALA A 122 11.22 12.27 12.46
CA ALA A 122 10.79 11.76 11.18
C ALA A 122 9.45 11.00 11.33
N LYS A 123 8.43 11.35 10.53
CA LYS A 123 7.15 10.63 10.48
C LYS A 123 7.20 9.41 9.57
N ALA A 124 7.96 9.50 8.50
CA ALA A 124 8.26 8.41 7.58
C ALA A 124 9.51 8.74 6.77
N LEU A 125 10.16 7.70 6.24
CA LEU A 125 11.27 7.80 5.29
C LEU A 125 10.84 7.39 3.88
N LEU A 126 11.20 8.20 2.89
CA LEU A 126 11.07 7.87 1.47
C LEU A 126 12.47 7.80 0.86
N LEU A 127 12.96 6.59 0.63
CA LEU A 127 14.33 6.33 0.21
C LEU A 127 14.35 5.96 -1.28
N TYR A 128 14.66 6.93 -2.13
CA TYR A 128 14.79 6.73 -3.57
C TYR A 128 16.19 6.23 -3.91
N ASP A 129 16.28 4.95 -4.29
CA ASP A 129 17.49 4.22 -4.66
C ASP A 129 18.68 4.57 -3.73
N PRO A 130 18.53 4.38 -2.40
CA PRO A 130 19.45 4.93 -1.41
C PRO A 130 20.81 4.25 -1.40
N SER A 131 21.84 5.01 -1.05
CA SER A 131 23.15 4.45 -0.72
C SER A 131 23.08 3.60 0.56
N PRO A 132 23.75 2.42 0.61
CA PRO A 132 23.74 1.56 1.79
C PRO A 132 24.60 2.13 2.92
N ALA A 133 24.13 1.92 4.16
CA ALA A 133 24.98 2.03 5.35
C ALA A 133 26.00 0.89 5.44
N ARG A 134 26.98 1.01 6.33
CA ARG A 134 28.13 0.11 6.45
C ARG A 134 27.73 -1.35 6.65
N GLU A 135 26.90 -1.63 7.64
CA GLU A 135 26.47 -2.97 8.01
C GLU A 135 25.64 -3.63 6.89
N ILE A 136 24.80 -2.85 6.22
CA ILE A 136 24.01 -3.32 5.07
C ILE A 136 24.94 -3.68 3.90
N ALA A 137 25.94 -2.83 3.62
CA ALA A 137 26.94 -3.10 2.60
C ALA A 137 27.77 -4.35 2.89
N MET A 138 28.18 -4.56 4.15
CA MET A 138 28.90 -5.76 4.57
C MET A 138 28.06 -7.03 4.38
N LEU A 139 26.80 -7.01 4.81
CA LEU A 139 25.87 -8.12 4.60
C LEU A 139 25.62 -8.38 3.10
N ALA A 140 25.57 -7.32 2.30
CA ALA A 140 25.42 -7.39 0.85
C ALA A 140 26.71 -7.80 0.12
N LYS A 141 27.85 -7.86 0.83
CA LYS A 141 29.19 -8.09 0.27
C LYS A 141 29.55 -7.11 -0.84
N ILE A 142 29.15 -5.85 -0.68
CA ILE A 142 29.45 -4.80 -1.65
C ILE A 142 30.82 -4.19 -1.33
N PRO A 143 31.79 -4.23 -2.26
CA PRO A 143 33.08 -3.60 -2.05
C PRO A 143 32.93 -2.07 -1.99
N PRO A 144 33.88 -1.36 -1.36
CA PRO A 144 33.93 0.10 -1.46
C PRO A 144 34.01 0.55 -2.92
N THR A 145 33.32 1.64 -3.27
CA THR A 145 33.42 2.20 -4.62
C THR A 145 34.86 2.69 -4.90
N LYS A 146 35.28 2.58 -6.16
CA LYS A 146 36.53 3.16 -6.66
C LYS A 146 36.28 4.41 -7.50
N ASP A 147 35.03 4.84 -7.62
CA ASP A 147 34.66 6.02 -8.40
C ASP A 147 35.41 7.25 -7.90
N PHE A 148 35.91 8.05 -8.85
CA PHE A 148 36.67 9.28 -8.59
C PHE A 148 38.01 9.10 -7.86
N THR A 149 38.44 7.87 -7.59
CA THR A 149 39.75 7.61 -6.96
C THR A 149 40.88 7.53 -7.99
N ASP A 150 42.08 8.00 -7.62
CA ASP A 150 43.31 7.74 -8.38
C ASP A 150 43.77 6.27 -8.23
N SER A 151 44.85 5.88 -8.92
CA SER A 151 45.41 4.52 -8.84
C SER A 151 45.89 4.11 -7.45
N ARG A 152 46.04 5.07 -6.52
CA ARG A 152 46.43 4.86 -5.13
C ARG A 152 45.22 4.93 -4.17
N GLY A 153 44.01 5.14 -4.68
CA GLY A 153 42.79 5.23 -3.88
C GLY A 153 42.53 6.60 -3.26
N ASN A 154 43.23 7.66 -3.68
CA ASN A 154 43.00 9.02 -3.19
C ASN A 154 41.88 9.71 -3.96
N LEU A 155 41.13 10.58 -3.28
CA LEU A 155 40.10 11.41 -3.89
C LEU A 155 40.59 12.86 -4.08
N PRO A 156 40.14 13.58 -5.12
CA PRO A 156 40.28 15.02 -5.21
C PRO A 156 39.66 15.71 -3.99
N LYS A 157 40.22 16.86 -3.57
CA LYS A 157 39.66 17.65 -2.45
C LYS A 157 38.21 18.06 -2.70
N VAL A 158 37.90 18.44 -3.93
CA VAL A 158 36.55 18.77 -4.40
C VAL A 158 36.28 17.95 -5.66
N ILE A 159 35.12 17.31 -5.71
CA ILE A 159 34.67 16.46 -6.80
C ILE A 159 33.52 17.17 -7.52
N GLN A 160 33.59 17.14 -8.84
CA GLN A 160 32.50 17.53 -9.73
C GLN A 160 32.20 16.39 -10.70
N PHE A 161 30.92 16.19 -10.99
CA PHE A 161 30.47 15.20 -11.95
C PHE A 161 29.72 15.88 -13.09
N ILE A 162 30.19 15.63 -14.32
CA ILE A 162 29.58 16.13 -15.55
C ILE A 162 29.08 14.92 -16.34
N PRO A 163 27.76 14.67 -16.39
CA PRO A 163 27.23 13.49 -17.04
C PRO A 163 27.36 13.59 -18.56
N SER A 164 27.51 12.44 -19.22
CA SER A 164 27.39 12.36 -20.68
C SER A 164 25.93 12.56 -21.11
N LYS A 165 25.71 12.88 -22.38
CA LYS A 165 24.36 12.97 -22.96
C LYS A 165 23.57 11.67 -22.79
N ALA A 166 24.22 10.52 -22.90
CA ALA A 166 23.58 9.22 -22.70
C ALA A 166 23.01 9.06 -21.28
N ILE A 167 23.75 9.50 -20.26
CA ILE A 167 23.29 9.47 -18.86
C ILE A 167 22.06 10.39 -18.69
N VAL A 168 22.08 11.58 -19.29
CA VAL A 168 20.93 12.50 -19.23
C VAL A 168 19.71 11.90 -19.94
N GLU A 169 19.88 11.27 -21.10
CA GLU A 169 18.79 10.59 -21.81
C GLU A 169 18.21 9.42 -21.02
N GLU A 170 19.07 8.66 -20.32
CA GLU A 170 18.68 7.58 -19.43
C GLU A 170 17.86 8.11 -18.24
N MET A 171 18.30 9.19 -17.59
CA MET A 171 17.57 9.85 -16.51
C MET A 171 16.20 10.36 -16.98
N TRP A 172 16.10 10.91 -18.19
CA TRP A 172 14.84 11.40 -18.75
C TRP A 172 13.95 10.28 -19.30
N GLY A 173 14.51 9.08 -19.52
CA GLY A 173 13.84 7.98 -20.20
C GLY A 173 13.42 8.30 -21.63
N ARG A 174 14.11 9.25 -22.28
CA ARG A 174 13.90 9.66 -23.67
C ARG A 174 15.16 10.32 -24.23
N ARG A 175 15.25 10.40 -25.55
CA ARG A 175 16.22 11.27 -26.22
C ARG A 175 16.01 12.72 -25.83
N VAL A 176 17.12 13.47 -25.72
CA VAL A 176 17.11 14.91 -25.43
C VAL A 176 17.80 15.68 -26.54
N SER A 177 17.31 16.87 -26.85
CA SER A 177 17.99 17.78 -27.78
C SER A 177 19.30 18.29 -27.20
N ASP A 178 20.21 18.80 -28.04
CA ASP A 178 21.46 19.39 -27.55
C ASP A 178 21.22 20.59 -26.64
N LYS A 179 20.17 21.38 -26.90
CA LYS A 179 19.75 22.47 -26.03
C LYS A 179 19.36 21.97 -24.64
N GLU A 180 18.47 20.97 -24.58
CA GLU A 180 18.04 20.36 -23.30
C GLU A 180 19.22 19.75 -22.54
N TYR A 181 20.16 19.12 -23.26
CA TYR A 181 21.38 18.59 -22.67
C TYR A 181 22.26 19.70 -22.06
N GLN A 182 22.48 20.82 -22.77
CA GLN A 182 23.25 21.95 -22.23
C GLN A 182 22.57 22.61 -21.02
N GLU A 183 21.24 22.75 -21.05
CA GLU A 183 20.47 23.23 -19.90
C GLU A 183 20.69 22.32 -18.68
N GLN A 184 20.71 21.00 -18.88
CA GLN A 184 20.96 20.06 -17.81
C GLN A 184 22.40 20.11 -17.30
N LEU A 185 23.39 20.21 -18.20
CA LEU A 185 24.79 20.36 -17.81
C LEU A 185 25.02 21.59 -16.93
N ASN A 186 24.32 22.69 -17.21
CA ASN A 186 24.42 23.90 -16.40
C ASN A 186 23.92 23.69 -14.96
N LEU A 187 22.99 22.76 -14.73
CA LEU A 187 22.56 22.40 -13.37
C LEU A 187 23.62 21.56 -12.65
N PHE A 188 24.19 20.55 -13.30
CA PHE A 188 25.26 19.71 -12.72
C PHE A 188 26.53 20.51 -12.38
N LYS A 189 26.89 21.51 -13.20
CA LYS A 189 28.03 22.40 -12.95
C LYS A 189 27.91 23.25 -11.68
N GLN A 190 26.72 23.33 -11.07
CA GLN A 190 26.48 24.13 -9.87
C GLN A 190 26.67 23.33 -8.57
N THR A 191 27.06 22.06 -8.63
CA THR A 191 27.26 21.24 -7.44
C THR A 191 28.71 20.81 -7.29
N PHE A 192 29.23 20.98 -6.08
CA PHE A 192 30.58 20.62 -5.68
C PHE A 192 30.49 19.76 -4.42
N LEU A 193 31.11 18.57 -4.47
CA LEU A 193 31.11 17.64 -3.35
C LEU A 193 32.52 17.51 -2.77
N SER A 194 32.63 17.59 -1.45
CA SER A 194 33.88 17.30 -0.73
C SER A 194 34.34 15.86 -0.99
N GLY A 195 35.60 15.66 -1.36
CA GLY A 195 36.17 14.32 -1.45
C GLY A 195 36.22 13.60 -0.09
N LYS A 196 36.38 14.36 1.00
CA LYS A 196 36.29 13.84 2.36
C LYS A 196 34.88 13.34 2.66
N ALA A 197 33.84 14.16 2.41
CA ALA A 197 32.46 13.74 2.65
C ALA A 197 32.06 12.56 1.74
N PHE A 198 32.50 12.53 0.48
CA PHE A 198 32.25 11.40 -0.42
C PHE A 198 32.87 10.10 0.13
N ARG A 199 34.12 10.15 0.63
CA ARG A 199 34.74 8.99 1.29
C ARG A 199 33.92 8.49 2.46
N GLU A 200 33.52 9.40 3.36
CA GLU A 200 32.74 9.06 4.56
C GLU A 200 31.38 8.43 4.20
N MET A 201 30.73 8.89 3.12
CA MET A 201 29.39 8.43 2.73
C MET A 201 29.40 7.17 1.83
N GLU A 202 30.30 7.08 0.85
CA GLU A 202 30.25 6.04 -0.20
C GLU A 202 31.31 4.95 -0.07
N ILE A 203 32.48 5.26 0.52
CA ILE A 203 33.60 4.33 0.67
C ILE A 203 33.60 3.70 2.06
N GLU A 204 33.67 4.52 3.10
CA GLU A 204 33.73 4.08 4.50
C GLU A 204 32.35 3.71 5.03
N ARG A 205 31.34 4.49 4.64
CA ARG A 205 29.92 4.40 5.03
C ARG A 205 29.72 4.53 6.55
N PRO A 206 28.77 5.34 7.03
CA PRO A 206 28.40 5.34 8.44
C PRO A 206 27.57 4.09 8.76
N GLU A 207 27.58 3.70 10.03
CA GLU A 207 26.59 2.76 10.55
C GLU A 207 25.26 3.47 10.78
N ILE A 208 24.15 2.76 10.62
CA ILE A 208 22.83 3.29 10.98
C ILE A 208 22.14 2.42 12.04
N LYS A 209 21.26 3.05 12.80
CA LYS A 209 20.25 2.37 13.60
C LYS A 209 18.93 2.40 12.84
N LYS A 210 18.13 1.33 13.00
CA LYS A 210 16.75 1.31 12.48
C LYS A 210 15.99 2.51 13.08
N ALA A 211 15.56 3.42 12.21
CA ALA A 211 14.76 4.57 12.62
C ALA A 211 13.41 4.13 13.18
N ASP A 212 12.91 4.83 14.20
CA ASP A 212 11.60 4.60 14.81
C ASP A 212 10.45 5.23 13.98
N CYS A 213 10.50 5.01 12.67
CA CYS A 213 9.48 5.46 11.73
C CYS A 213 9.42 4.51 10.52
N PRO A 214 8.24 4.36 9.90
CA PRO A 214 8.11 3.52 8.71
C PRO A 214 8.93 4.09 7.54
N ALA A 215 9.54 3.21 6.76
CA ALA A 215 10.34 3.57 5.60
C ALA A 215 9.89 2.84 4.34
N LEU A 216 9.93 3.54 3.21
CA LEU A 216 9.68 2.98 1.87
C LEU A 216 10.92 3.17 0.99
N ILE A 217 11.48 2.07 0.52
CA ILE A 217 12.54 2.01 -0.48
C ILE A 217 11.89 2.02 -1.87
N LEU A 218 12.38 2.87 -2.76
CA LEU A 218 12.04 2.83 -4.18
C LEU A 218 13.30 2.47 -4.95
N GLY A 219 13.39 1.23 -5.42
CA GLY A 219 14.55 0.73 -6.15
C GLY A 219 14.26 0.55 -7.64
N ILE A 220 15.31 0.42 -8.43
CA ILE A 220 15.21 0.20 -9.89
C ILE A 220 15.37 -1.27 -10.31
N ASP A 221 15.93 -2.11 -9.43
CA ASP A 221 16.15 -3.53 -9.68
C ASP A 221 15.45 -4.38 -8.60
N PRO A 222 14.48 -5.25 -8.95
CA PRO A 222 13.80 -6.14 -8.01
C PRO A 222 14.71 -7.22 -7.40
N ASN A 223 15.94 -7.38 -7.89
CA ASN A 223 16.93 -8.32 -7.37
C ASN A 223 18.06 -7.63 -6.59
N ASN A 224 17.97 -6.31 -6.37
CA ASN A 224 18.99 -5.56 -5.66
C ASN A 224 19.19 -6.13 -4.24
N VAL A 225 20.41 -6.61 -3.97
CA VAL A 225 20.77 -7.29 -2.70
C VAL A 225 20.71 -6.33 -1.51
N VAL A 226 21.12 -5.07 -1.69
CA VAL A 226 21.04 -4.02 -0.65
C VAL A 226 19.60 -3.82 -0.22
N HIS A 227 18.72 -3.52 -1.17
CA HIS A 227 17.33 -3.24 -0.87
C HIS A 227 16.62 -4.44 -0.27
N LYS A 228 16.99 -5.66 -0.68
CA LYS A 228 16.48 -6.89 -0.08
C LYS A 228 16.91 -7.06 1.37
N ILE A 229 18.15 -6.69 1.72
CA ILE A 229 18.63 -6.70 3.11
C ILE A 229 17.93 -5.61 3.91
N MET A 230 17.85 -4.38 3.42
CA MET A 230 17.12 -3.30 4.09
C MET A 230 15.64 -3.65 4.31
N TYR A 231 14.98 -4.22 3.30
CA TYR A 231 13.61 -4.72 3.39
C TYR A 231 13.43 -5.72 4.54
N ARG A 232 14.37 -6.67 4.70
CA ARG A 232 14.28 -7.74 5.70
C ARG A 232 14.76 -7.33 7.07
N GLU A 233 15.98 -6.84 7.18
CA GLU A 233 16.66 -6.56 8.44
C GLU A 233 16.15 -5.28 9.10
N LEU A 234 15.74 -4.29 8.30
CA LEU A 234 15.19 -3.02 8.78
C LEU A 234 13.65 -2.97 8.66
N GLU A 235 13.01 -4.07 8.24
CA GLU A 235 11.54 -4.21 8.07
C GLU A 235 10.89 -3.09 7.23
N MET A 236 11.65 -2.52 6.30
CA MET A 236 11.16 -1.46 5.43
C MET A 236 10.16 -2.02 4.40
N SER A 237 9.35 -1.16 3.80
CA SER A 237 8.65 -1.50 2.56
C SER A 237 9.53 -1.22 1.36
N TRP A 238 9.31 -1.94 0.25
CA TRP A 238 10.15 -1.84 -0.94
C TRP A 238 9.34 -1.94 -2.22
N TYR A 239 9.34 -0.88 -3.03
CA TYR A 239 8.82 -0.90 -4.39
C TYR A 239 9.96 -0.89 -5.40
N ALA A 240 10.06 -1.94 -6.21
CA ALA A 240 11.04 -2.05 -7.28
C ALA A 240 10.39 -1.71 -8.63
N PHE A 241 11.02 -0.83 -9.42
CA PHE A 241 10.54 -0.36 -10.72
C PHE A 241 11.48 -0.79 -11.84
N GLU A 242 11.27 -2.00 -12.36
CA GLU A 242 12.04 -2.54 -13.47
C GLU A 242 11.83 -1.70 -14.75
N GLY A 243 12.93 -1.36 -15.41
CA GLY A 243 12.96 -0.50 -16.59
C GLY A 243 13.13 0.99 -16.28
N TYR A 244 13.36 1.35 -15.02
CA TYR A 244 13.85 2.67 -14.62
C TYR A 244 15.36 2.61 -14.33
N SER A 245 15.96 3.78 -14.34
CA SER A 245 17.32 4.12 -13.96
C SER A 245 17.33 4.95 -12.67
N HIS A 246 18.51 5.11 -12.06
CA HIS A 246 18.71 5.83 -10.80
C HIS A 246 17.97 7.19 -10.78
N GLY A 247 18.25 8.07 -11.74
CA GLY A 247 17.63 9.39 -11.82
C GLY A 247 16.21 9.42 -12.39
N SER A 248 15.82 8.42 -13.20
CA SER A 248 14.50 8.41 -13.83
C SER A 248 13.36 8.12 -12.87
N LEU A 249 13.62 7.66 -11.64
CA LEU A 249 12.61 7.61 -10.58
C LEU A 249 12.00 8.99 -10.27
N LEU A 250 12.76 10.06 -10.48
CA LEU A 250 12.39 11.43 -10.08
C LEU A 250 12.09 12.34 -11.28
N ILE A 251 12.93 12.30 -12.32
CA ILE A 251 12.88 13.33 -13.38
C ILE A 251 12.18 12.90 -14.66
N ASN A 252 12.01 11.60 -14.87
CA ASN A 252 11.32 11.04 -16.03
C ASN A 252 9.89 11.58 -16.16
N PRO A 253 9.39 11.86 -17.37
CA PRO A 253 8.00 12.27 -17.60
C PRO A 253 6.93 11.43 -16.89
N LYS A 254 7.20 10.15 -16.62
CA LYS A 254 6.32 9.16 -15.98
C LYS A 254 6.52 9.03 -14.46
N ALA A 255 7.39 9.83 -13.86
CA ALA A 255 7.62 9.86 -12.40
C ALA A 255 6.37 10.27 -11.60
N ASP A 256 5.36 10.86 -12.25
CA ASP A 256 4.07 11.18 -11.65
C ASP A 256 3.35 9.93 -11.10
N ARG A 257 3.50 8.79 -11.78
CA ARG A 257 2.90 7.52 -11.36
C ARG A 257 3.58 6.96 -10.12
N ILE A 258 4.91 6.98 -10.11
CA ILE A 258 5.72 6.59 -8.95
C ILE A 258 5.33 7.49 -7.76
N THR A 259 5.27 8.80 -7.98
CA THR A 259 4.85 9.79 -6.98
C THR A 259 3.48 9.45 -6.40
N ARG A 260 2.48 9.16 -7.24
CA ARG A 260 1.13 8.78 -6.77
C ARG A 260 1.14 7.48 -5.96
N MET A 261 2.00 6.52 -6.30
CA MET A 261 2.15 5.27 -5.55
C MET A 261 2.78 5.50 -4.18
N VAL A 262 3.77 6.40 -4.10
CA VAL A 262 4.39 6.85 -2.84
C VAL A 262 3.38 7.57 -1.95
N LEU A 263 2.65 8.54 -2.50
CA LEU A 263 1.61 9.25 -1.75
C LEU A 263 0.47 8.32 -1.32
N SER A 264 0.16 7.31 -2.13
CA SER A 264 -0.80 6.26 -1.77
C SER A 264 -0.29 5.42 -0.59
N TRP A 265 1.01 5.13 -0.52
CA TRP A 265 1.61 4.42 0.61
C TRP A 265 1.53 5.27 1.89
N LEU A 266 1.90 6.54 1.82
CA LEU A 266 1.75 7.49 2.94
C LEU A 266 0.29 7.59 3.41
N ALA A 267 -0.64 7.77 2.47
CA ALA A 267 -2.07 7.87 2.76
C ALA A 267 -2.71 6.58 3.28
N SER A 268 -2.03 5.44 3.19
CA SER A 268 -2.50 4.15 3.71
C SER A 268 -1.88 3.81 5.07
N GLY A 269 -1.38 4.81 5.80
CA GLY A 269 -0.77 4.61 7.12
C GLY A 269 0.66 4.04 7.09
N CYS A 270 1.38 4.21 5.98
CA CYS A 270 2.79 3.82 5.83
C CYS A 270 3.06 2.33 6.16
N PRO A 271 2.37 1.37 5.52
CA PRO A 271 2.51 -0.04 5.88
C PRO A 271 3.95 -0.52 5.68
N THR A 272 4.48 -1.29 6.64
CA THR A 272 5.86 -1.83 6.67
C THR A 272 5.94 -3.25 6.11
N GLY A 273 7.12 -3.74 5.74
CA GLY A 273 7.33 -5.11 5.30
C GLY A 273 6.50 -5.53 4.06
N ILE A 274 6.20 -4.61 3.15
CA ILE A 274 5.55 -4.91 1.86
C ILE A 274 6.56 -4.75 0.73
N MET A 275 6.72 -5.78 -0.09
CA MET A 275 7.48 -5.70 -1.34
C MET A 275 6.55 -5.73 -2.55
N LYS A 276 6.77 -4.80 -3.49
CA LYS A 276 6.09 -4.80 -4.80
C LYS A 276 7.09 -4.65 -5.92
N HIS A 277 7.01 -5.52 -6.90
CA HIS A 277 7.77 -5.44 -8.13
C HIS A 277 6.87 -4.98 -9.26
N PHE A 278 7.20 -3.83 -9.83
CA PHE A 278 6.56 -3.27 -11.01
C PHE A 278 7.48 -3.37 -12.21
N LYS A 279 6.91 -3.74 -13.36
CA LYS A 279 7.61 -3.74 -14.64
C LYS A 279 6.97 -2.75 -15.59
N THR A 280 7.80 -1.96 -16.27
CA THR A 280 7.35 -1.05 -17.31
C THR A 280 7.12 -1.83 -18.60
N ILE A 281 5.89 -1.81 -19.12
CA ILE A 281 5.52 -2.48 -20.38
C ILE A 281 4.90 -1.45 -21.32
N ALA A 282 5.24 -1.50 -22.61
CA ALA A 282 4.59 -0.70 -23.64
C ALA A 282 3.20 -1.26 -23.97
N PHE A 283 2.18 -0.40 -24.02
CA PHE A 283 0.85 -0.78 -24.51
C PHE A 283 0.91 -0.93 -26.04
N ASP A 284 0.65 -2.15 -26.51
CA ASP A 284 0.40 -2.43 -27.93
C ASP A 284 -1.12 -2.43 -28.17
N PRO A 285 -1.67 -1.51 -28.98
CA PRO A 285 -3.09 -1.52 -29.33
C PRO A 285 -3.55 -2.82 -30.03
N VAL A 286 -2.62 -3.62 -30.57
CA VAL A 286 -2.91 -4.79 -31.41
C VAL A 286 -2.85 -6.13 -30.66
N LEU A 287 -2.33 -6.17 -29.42
CA LEU A 287 -2.17 -7.42 -28.64
C LEU A 287 -3.48 -8.04 -28.08
N GLN A 288 -4.64 -7.66 -28.60
CA GLN A 288 -5.90 -8.41 -28.41
C GLN A 288 -6.33 -9.24 -29.62
N ARG A 289 -5.57 -9.29 -30.72
CA ARG A 289 -5.92 -10.11 -31.90
C ARG A 289 -4.79 -10.95 -32.46
N SER A 290 -4.20 -11.85 -31.67
CA SER A 290 -3.74 -13.16 -32.17
C SER A 290 -2.96 -13.91 -31.10
N ALA A 291 -3.60 -14.94 -30.55
CA ALA A 291 -2.90 -16.21 -30.49
C ALA A 291 -2.37 -16.52 -31.90
N ILE A 292 -1.11 -16.95 -32.01
CA ILE A 292 -0.40 -17.44 -33.21
C ILE A 292 0.41 -16.37 -33.98
N GLY A 293 1.75 -16.44 -33.80
CA GLY A 293 2.69 -16.50 -34.91
C GLY A 293 3.36 -15.21 -35.44
N ARG A 294 4.70 -15.18 -35.27
CA ARG A 294 5.77 -14.51 -36.08
C ARG A 294 6.30 -13.14 -35.65
N LYS A 295 7.65 -13.09 -35.70
CA LYS A 295 8.60 -11.98 -35.47
C LYS A 295 8.43 -10.82 -36.46
N LYS A 296 8.62 -9.55 -36.03
CA LYS A 296 9.81 -8.69 -36.33
C LYS A 296 9.59 -7.20 -35.96
N TYR A 297 10.67 -6.64 -35.39
CA TYR A 297 11.25 -5.28 -35.44
C TYR A 297 10.43 -3.99 -35.22
N PHE A 298 11.06 -3.16 -34.39
CA PHE A 298 10.73 -1.80 -33.96
C PHE A 298 10.35 -0.86 -35.10
N SER A 299 9.26 -0.10 -34.89
CA SER A 299 8.92 1.08 -35.69
C SER A 299 9.04 2.36 -34.84
N SER A 300 9.55 3.41 -35.47
CA SER A 300 9.83 4.75 -34.98
C SER A 300 8.58 5.61 -34.76
N LYS A 301 7.70 5.21 -33.84
CA LYS A 301 6.62 6.08 -33.35
C LYS A 301 6.72 6.29 -31.84
N GLN A 302 7.27 7.46 -31.46
CA GLN A 302 7.11 8.06 -30.14
C GLN A 302 5.62 8.33 -29.89
N ASN A 303 4.90 7.36 -29.31
CA ASN A 303 3.69 7.54 -28.48
C ASN A 303 3.02 6.20 -28.09
N GLN A 304 3.79 5.14 -27.83
CA GLN A 304 3.22 3.99 -27.12
C GLN A 304 3.06 4.35 -25.63
N GLN A 305 1.82 4.38 -25.14
CA GLN A 305 1.55 4.54 -23.71
C GLN A 305 2.14 3.33 -22.98
N SER A 306 3.20 3.50 -22.19
CA SER A 306 3.65 2.42 -21.30
C SER A 306 2.84 2.45 -20.01
N TYR A 307 2.72 1.32 -19.30
CA TYR A 307 2.11 1.22 -17.97
C TYR A 307 3.00 0.41 -17.02
N LEU A 308 2.85 0.68 -15.72
CA LEU A 308 3.48 -0.09 -14.66
C LEU A 308 2.57 -1.27 -14.34
N VAL A 309 3.08 -2.48 -14.52
CA VAL A 309 2.36 -3.71 -14.17
C VAL A 309 2.97 -4.31 -12.93
N LEU A 310 2.16 -4.53 -11.90
CA LEU A 310 2.55 -5.30 -10.73
C LEU A 310 2.84 -6.75 -11.17
N GLN A 311 4.10 -7.16 -11.08
CA GLN A 311 4.54 -8.52 -11.40
C GLN A 311 4.46 -9.45 -10.18
N LYS A 312 4.83 -8.92 -9.02
CA LYS A 312 4.92 -9.68 -7.77
C LYS A 312 4.60 -8.77 -6.59
N GLU A 313 3.87 -9.31 -5.61
CA GLU A 313 3.64 -8.71 -4.30
C GLU A 313 3.99 -9.76 -3.24
N SER A 314 4.81 -9.38 -2.27
CA SER A 314 5.12 -10.22 -1.12
C SER A 314 5.12 -9.39 0.16
N VAL A 315 5.04 -10.10 1.28
CA VAL A 315 4.86 -9.51 2.60
C VAL A 315 5.75 -10.24 3.60
N LEU A 316 6.38 -9.50 4.52
CA LEU A 316 7.03 -10.09 5.69
C LEU A 316 5.98 -10.54 6.68
N THR A 317 6.01 -11.83 6.98
CA THR A 317 5.16 -12.48 7.97
C THR A 317 5.99 -12.78 9.21
N HIS A 318 5.51 -12.33 10.35
CA HIS A 318 6.03 -12.55 11.68
C HIS A 318 5.15 -13.60 12.35
N LEU A 319 5.69 -14.80 12.53
CA LEU A 319 4.99 -15.89 13.18
C LEU A 319 5.47 -16.05 14.61
N LYS A 320 4.53 -16.08 15.53
CA LYS A 320 4.67 -16.58 16.90
C LYS A 320 4.01 -17.94 16.98
N TYR A 321 4.72 -18.92 17.51
CA TYR A 321 4.29 -20.31 17.53
C TYR A 321 4.55 -20.91 18.90
N PHE A 322 3.52 -21.48 19.49
CA PHE A 322 3.62 -22.18 20.74
C PHE A 322 3.86 -23.67 20.46
N SER A 323 4.90 -24.24 21.05
CA SER A 323 5.25 -25.64 20.82
C SER A 323 6.04 -26.25 21.97
N GLY A 324 5.88 -27.56 22.15
CA GLY A 324 6.75 -28.39 23.00
C GLY A 324 8.05 -28.82 22.30
N TRP A 325 8.17 -28.59 20.98
CA TRP A 325 9.40 -28.85 20.24
C TRP A 325 10.56 -27.99 20.73
N SER A 326 11.77 -28.52 20.67
CA SER A 326 12.96 -27.81 21.16
C SER A 326 13.50 -26.81 20.14
N LYS A 327 13.41 -27.15 18.84
CA LYS A 327 13.96 -26.40 17.71
C LYS A 327 13.03 -26.48 16.47
N PRO A 328 11.81 -25.94 16.55
CA PRO A 328 10.93 -25.87 15.40
C PRO A 328 11.55 -25.03 14.25
N ILE A 329 11.27 -25.44 13.02
CA ILE A 329 11.74 -24.80 11.79
C ILE A 329 10.54 -24.55 10.88
N ILE A 330 10.45 -23.33 10.34
CA ILE A 330 9.44 -23.01 9.31
C ILE A 330 10.00 -23.42 7.96
N SER A 331 9.25 -24.24 7.21
CA SER A 331 9.59 -24.60 5.84
C SER A 331 8.65 -23.91 4.88
N VAL A 332 9.13 -22.89 4.17
CA VAL A 332 8.36 -22.17 3.15
C VAL A 332 8.51 -22.87 1.81
N VAL A 333 7.38 -23.30 1.25
CA VAL A 333 7.28 -24.00 -0.03
C VAL A 333 6.89 -23.01 -1.12
N GLU A 334 7.68 -22.97 -2.18
CA GLU A 334 7.37 -22.27 -3.44
C GLU A 334 7.68 -23.21 -4.60
N GLU A 335 6.64 -23.61 -5.35
CA GLU A 335 6.75 -24.58 -6.45
C GLU A 335 7.34 -25.93 -5.99
N LYS A 336 8.57 -26.26 -6.42
CA LYS A 336 9.29 -27.50 -6.03
C LYS A 336 10.47 -27.24 -5.09
N LYS A 337 10.54 -26.07 -4.45
CA LYS A 337 11.64 -25.67 -3.56
C LYS A 337 11.12 -25.35 -2.17
N ASN A 338 11.91 -25.77 -1.17
CA ASN A 338 11.68 -25.46 0.23
C ASN A 338 12.78 -24.52 0.74
N TYR A 339 12.37 -23.55 1.54
CA TYR A 339 13.23 -22.58 2.19
C TYR A 339 13.01 -22.66 3.69
N ASP A 340 14.03 -23.10 4.43
CA ASP A 340 13.94 -23.33 5.87
C ASP A 340 14.37 -22.09 6.67
N PHE A 341 13.55 -21.72 7.65
CA PHE A 341 13.78 -20.59 8.54
C PHE A 341 13.75 -21.08 9.99
N MET A 342 14.89 -20.94 10.68
CA MET A 342 14.99 -21.29 12.09
C MET A 342 14.07 -20.41 12.94
N MET A 343 13.41 -21.01 13.93
CA MET A 343 12.66 -20.25 14.92
C MET A 343 13.53 -19.98 16.15
N LYS A 344 13.39 -18.78 16.72
CA LYS A 344 14.08 -18.36 17.95
C LYS A 344 13.11 -18.44 19.13
N ILE A 345 13.60 -18.82 20.30
CA ILE A 345 12.81 -18.75 21.54
C ILE A 345 12.51 -17.28 21.82
N ALA A 346 11.23 -16.97 22.03
CA ALA A 346 10.71 -15.64 22.34
C ALA A 346 10.19 -15.51 23.77
N GLY A 347 9.91 -16.62 24.45
CA GLY A 347 9.44 -16.60 25.83
C GLY A 347 8.98 -17.97 26.35
N LYS A 348 8.42 -17.97 27.56
CA LYS A 348 7.75 -19.15 28.13
C LYS A 348 6.51 -19.50 27.31
N GLY A 349 6.18 -20.79 27.23
CA GLY A 349 4.90 -21.23 26.69
C GLY A 349 3.78 -21.01 27.69
N ARG A 350 2.57 -21.40 27.31
CA ARG A 350 1.36 -21.21 28.12
C ARG A 350 1.25 -22.28 29.20
N ILE A 351 1.85 -23.44 28.98
CA ILE A 351 1.97 -24.55 29.92
C ILE A 351 3.44 -24.91 30.13
N GLN A 352 3.73 -25.68 31.19
CA GLN A 352 5.10 -25.98 31.65
C GLN A 352 6.01 -26.60 30.58
N TYR A 353 5.46 -27.41 29.66
CA TYR A 353 6.21 -28.14 28.63
C TYR A 353 6.24 -27.43 27.27
N GLU A 354 5.75 -26.19 27.19
CA GLU A 354 5.65 -25.41 25.97
C GLU A 354 6.61 -24.21 26.02
N LYS A 355 7.10 -23.78 24.86
CA LYS A 355 7.83 -22.53 24.67
C LYS A 355 7.16 -21.70 23.59
N LEU A 356 7.33 -20.38 23.69
CA LEU A 356 6.95 -19.46 22.63
C LEU A 356 8.15 -19.29 21.69
N PHE A 357 7.95 -19.58 20.42
CA PHE A 357 8.91 -19.38 19.35
C PHE A 357 8.48 -18.22 18.45
N LYS A 358 9.45 -17.57 17.81
CA LYS A 358 9.20 -16.57 16.78
C LYS A 358 10.10 -16.76 15.56
N SER A 359 9.59 -16.40 14.38
CA SER A 359 10.39 -16.28 13.15
C SER A 359 9.75 -15.30 12.18
N THR A 360 10.56 -14.71 11.32
CA THR A 360 10.13 -13.78 10.26
C THR A 360 10.55 -14.33 8.91
N PHE A 361 9.60 -14.41 7.98
CA PHE A 361 9.81 -14.97 6.65
C PHE A 361 8.88 -14.30 5.63
N GLU A 362 9.20 -14.46 4.35
CA GLU A 362 8.48 -13.77 3.27
C GLU A 362 7.41 -14.65 2.63
N MET A 363 6.17 -14.20 2.65
CA MET A 363 5.00 -14.85 2.04
C MET A 363 4.49 -14.10 0.81
N ASN A 364 3.89 -14.84 -0.12
CA ASN A 364 3.19 -14.30 -1.29
C ASN A 364 2.06 -15.26 -1.70
N SER A 365 1.28 -14.91 -2.73
CA SER A 365 0.13 -15.71 -3.17
C SER A 365 0.48 -17.12 -3.66
N LYS A 366 1.73 -17.39 -4.04
CA LYS A 366 2.24 -18.70 -4.48
C LYS A 366 2.90 -19.51 -3.36
N ARG A 367 3.22 -18.89 -2.22
CA ARG A 367 3.90 -19.55 -1.11
C ARG A 367 2.94 -20.17 -0.11
N GLY A 368 3.32 -21.31 0.43
CA GLY A 368 2.75 -21.88 1.64
C GLY A 368 3.88 -22.25 2.61
N PHE A 369 3.57 -22.54 3.86
CA PHE A 369 4.56 -23.10 4.78
C PHE A 369 3.96 -24.19 5.67
N PHE A 370 4.81 -25.00 6.27
CA PHE A 370 4.50 -25.90 7.37
C PHE A 370 5.64 -25.81 8.39
N ILE A 371 5.44 -26.35 9.59
CA ILE A 371 6.46 -26.31 10.64
C ILE A 371 6.99 -27.72 10.86
N LYS A 372 8.32 -27.88 10.81
CA LYS A 372 9.02 -29.11 11.15
C LYS A 372 9.48 -29.06 12.60
N GLY A 373 9.29 -30.14 13.33
CA GLY A 373 9.84 -30.34 14.67
C GLY A 373 10.46 -31.72 14.82
N GLU A 374 10.98 -32.02 16.02
CA GLU A 374 11.67 -33.29 16.24
C GLU A 374 10.74 -34.51 16.15
N SER A 375 9.44 -34.33 16.42
CA SER A 375 8.46 -35.42 16.45
C SER A 375 7.52 -35.45 15.25
N GLY A 376 7.76 -34.65 14.20
CA GLY A 376 6.93 -34.62 12.99
C GLY A 376 6.74 -33.22 12.41
N GLU A 377 5.62 -33.05 11.70
CA GLU A 377 5.28 -31.82 10.97
C GLU A 377 3.91 -31.29 11.43
N ASP A 378 3.78 -29.97 11.52
CA ASP A 378 2.54 -29.26 11.79
C ASP A 378 2.01 -28.66 10.49
N HIS A 379 0.82 -29.11 10.10
CA HIS A 379 0.09 -28.71 8.91
C HIS A 379 -1.31 -28.17 9.28
N PRO A 380 -1.91 -27.31 8.44
CA PRO A 380 -3.29 -26.89 8.66
C PRO A 380 -4.24 -28.09 8.60
N SER A 381 -5.39 -27.97 9.27
CA SER A 381 -6.43 -29.02 9.27
C SER A 381 -6.95 -29.39 7.86
N TYR A 382 -6.71 -28.55 6.86
CA TYR A 382 -7.01 -28.82 5.45
C TYR A 382 -5.85 -28.36 4.55
N GLY A 383 -5.27 -29.32 3.82
CA GLY A 383 -4.16 -29.10 2.88
C GLY A 383 -2.77 -29.31 3.50
N MET A 384 -1.73 -29.21 2.68
CA MET A 384 -0.34 -29.48 3.10
C MET A 384 0.40 -28.27 3.69
N CYS A 385 -0.10 -27.05 3.48
CA CYS A 385 0.61 -25.84 3.88
C CYS A 385 -0.34 -24.75 4.37
N TYR A 386 0.07 -24.05 5.42
CA TYR A 386 -0.46 -22.76 5.83
C TYR A 386 -0.24 -21.73 4.73
N LYS A 387 -1.27 -20.95 4.43
CA LYS A 387 -1.23 -19.85 3.44
C LYS A 387 -1.91 -18.60 4.00
N PRO A 388 -1.41 -18.05 5.12
CA PRO A 388 -2.00 -16.85 5.68
C PRO A 388 -1.74 -15.65 4.75
N ALA A 389 -2.59 -14.64 4.88
CA ALA A 389 -2.45 -13.35 4.22
C ALA A 389 -2.00 -12.24 5.19
N LEU A 390 -2.08 -12.47 6.50
CA LEU A 390 -1.73 -11.50 7.53
C LEU A 390 -0.22 -11.49 7.83
N LYS A 391 0.26 -10.36 8.36
CA LYS A 391 1.67 -10.14 8.73
C LYS A 391 1.99 -10.68 10.11
N GLU A 392 1.23 -10.26 11.10
CA GLU A 392 1.41 -10.65 12.50
C GLU A 392 0.49 -11.82 12.80
N LEU A 393 1.08 -12.96 13.15
CA LEU A 393 0.34 -14.20 13.36
C LEU A 393 0.81 -14.90 14.61
N TRP A 394 -0.15 -15.34 15.41
CA TRP A 394 0.04 -16.37 16.42
C TRP A 394 -0.57 -17.66 15.89
N LEU A 395 0.19 -18.75 15.87
CA LEU A 395 -0.28 -20.06 15.47
C LEU A 395 -0.34 -20.97 16.69
N ARG A 396 -1.49 -21.63 16.85
CA ARG A 396 -1.77 -22.57 17.92
C ARG A 396 -2.68 -23.66 17.38
N ASP A 397 -2.28 -24.92 17.54
CA ASP A 397 -3.11 -26.10 17.25
C ASP A 397 -3.77 -26.04 15.86
N GLY A 398 -3.01 -25.61 14.84
CA GLY A 398 -3.52 -25.46 13.47
C GLY A 398 -4.35 -24.20 13.17
N ILE A 399 -4.53 -23.32 14.16
CA ILE A 399 -5.38 -22.12 14.08
C ILE A 399 -4.57 -20.85 14.29
N PHE A 400 -4.82 -19.85 13.44
CA PHE A 400 -4.24 -18.52 13.56
C PHE A 400 -5.06 -17.57 14.44
N TYR A 401 -4.33 -16.67 15.11
CA TYR A 401 -4.83 -15.58 15.94
C TYR A 401 -4.03 -14.31 15.64
N SER A 402 -4.68 -13.15 15.71
CA SER A 402 -4.04 -11.84 15.63
C SER A 402 -3.53 -11.34 16.99
N TYR A 403 -3.77 -12.11 18.05
CA TYR A 403 -3.42 -11.82 19.44
C TYR A 403 -2.85 -13.07 20.11
N ASN A 404 -2.27 -12.92 21.31
CA ASN A 404 -1.80 -14.06 22.09
C ASN A 404 -2.99 -14.99 22.41
N PRO A 405 -3.05 -16.21 21.85
CA PRO A 405 -4.22 -17.06 21.99
C PRO A 405 -4.50 -17.42 23.45
N PRO A 406 -5.76 -17.34 23.90
CA PRO A 406 -6.19 -17.83 25.22
C PRO A 406 -5.91 -19.33 25.35
N ILE A 407 -6.01 -19.88 26.56
CA ILE A 407 -5.87 -21.33 26.80
C ILE A 407 -7.11 -22.08 26.28
N ASP A 408 -8.31 -21.53 26.48
CA ASP A 408 -9.57 -22.15 26.05
C ASP A 408 -10.09 -21.57 24.71
N GLU A 409 -10.90 -22.35 23.99
CA GLU A 409 -11.57 -21.85 22.79
C GLU A 409 -12.67 -20.85 23.15
N ILE A 410 -12.62 -19.65 22.54
CA ILE A 410 -13.61 -18.59 22.76
C ILE A 410 -14.67 -18.63 21.65
N LYS A 411 -15.92 -18.83 22.05
CA LYS A 411 -17.08 -18.80 21.14
C LYS A 411 -17.36 -17.37 20.69
N PRO A 412 -17.80 -17.16 19.43
CA PRO A 412 -18.20 -15.84 18.95
C PRO A 412 -19.41 -15.30 19.70
N GLN A 413 -19.38 -14.01 20.05
CA GLN A 413 -20.48 -13.31 20.70
C GLN A 413 -21.37 -12.61 19.66
N PHE A 414 -22.68 -12.72 19.86
CA PHE A 414 -23.69 -12.03 19.05
C PHE A 414 -24.51 -11.08 19.92
N VAL A 415 -24.79 -9.88 19.39
CA VAL A 415 -25.63 -8.87 20.03
C VAL A 415 -26.71 -8.43 19.05
N HIS A 416 -27.95 -8.34 19.52
CA HIS A 416 -29.10 -7.94 18.72
C HIS A 416 -29.60 -6.58 19.18
N LEU A 417 -29.78 -5.66 18.24
CA LEU A 417 -30.24 -4.30 18.47
C LEU A 417 -31.45 -4.00 17.58
N THR A 418 -32.34 -3.13 18.04
CA THR A 418 -33.35 -2.49 17.20
C THR A 418 -33.05 -0.99 17.23
N VAL A 419 -32.81 -0.40 16.05
CA VAL A 419 -32.34 0.98 15.94
C VAL A 419 -33.30 1.77 15.03
N PRO A 420 -33.93 2.84 15.54
CA PRO A 420 -34.89 3.61 14.76
C PRO A 420 -34.21 4.45 13.68
N CYS A 421 -34.81 4.51 12.51
CA CYS A 421 -34.52 5.42 11.39
C CYS A 421 -35.79 6.22 11.05
N PRO A 422 -36.03 7.35 11.74
CA PRO A 422 -37.20 8.18 11.51
C PRO A 422 -37.32 8.66 10.07
N GLU A 423 -36.19 8.93 9.41
CA GLU A 423 -36.11 9.44 8.03
C GLU A 423 -36.70 8.45 7.00
N LEU A 424 -36.61 7.15 7.29
CA LEU A 424 -37.23 6.08 6.51
C LEU A 424 -38.52 5.55 7.13
N SER A 425 -38.98 6.15 8.25
CA SER A 425 -40.15 5.70 9.01
C SER A 425 -40.08 4.20 9.34
N HIS A 426 -38.93 3.75 9.83
CA HIS A 426 -38.65 2.35 10.09
C HIS A 426 -37.75 2.12 11.30
N GLU A 427 -37.80 0.92 11.86
CA GLU A 427 -36.85 0.45 12.86
C GLU A 427 -36.07 -0.74 12.31
N PHE A 428 -34.76 -0.59 12.20
CA PHE A 428 -33.90 -1.64 11.66
C PHE A 428 -33.49 -2.60 12.77
N ARG A 429 -33.70 -3.90 12.53
CA ARG A 429 -33.09 -4.96 13.34
C ARG A 429 -31.65 -5.16 12.89
N VAL A 430 -30.73 -5.07 13.83
CA VAL A 430 -29.29 -5.14 13.61
C VAL A 430 -28.71 -6.28 14.43
N THR A 431 -27.93 -7.15 13.81
CA THR A 431 -27.17 -8.20 14.50
C THR A 431 -25.68 -7.91 14.38
N VAL A 432 -25.00 -7.85 15.51
CA VAL A 432 -23.56 -7.59 15.62
C VAL A 432 -22.88 -8.88 16.04
N LYS A 433 -21.92 -9.38 15.25
CA LYS A 433 -20.99 -10.44 15.63
C LYS A 433 -19.66 -9.80 16.01
N LEU A 434 -19.18 -10.07 17.22
CA LEU A 434 -17.89 -9.60 17.68
C LEU A 434 -16.76 -10.57 17.28
N PRO A 435 -15.53 -10.05 17.13
CA PRO A 435 -14.29 -10.82 17.10
C PRO A 435 -14.22 -11.93 18.15
N ARG A 436 -13.46 -12.99 17.85
CA ARG A 436 -13.09 -13.97 18.88
C ARG A 436 -12.23 -13.26 19.91
N ASN A 437 -12.52 -13.42 21.20
CA ASN A 437 -11.82 -12.73 22.28
C ASN A 437 -11.82 -11.20 22.11
N TYR A 438 -12.98 -10.60 21.85
CA TYR A 438 -13.09 -9.15 21.75
C TYR A 438 -12.47 -8.47 22.99
N ASP A 439 -11.56 -7.54 22.72
CA ASP A 439 -10.82 -6.80 23.75
C ASP A 439 -10.91 -5.31 23.45
N ASN A 440 -11.39 -4.55 24.42
CA ASN A 440 -11.65 -3.12 24.24
C ASN A 440 -10.37 -2.29 24.07
N SER A 441 -9.19 -2.81 24.40
CA SER A 441 -7.92 -2.12 24.11
C SER A 441 -7.51 -2.20 22.63
N ASN A 442 -8.12 -3.11 21.85
CA ASN A 442 -7.87 -3.23 20.42
C ASN A 442 -8.93 -2.49 19.60
N THR A 443 -8.52 -1.92 18.47
CA THR A 443 -9.43 -1.28 17.51
C THR A 443 -9.72 -2.22 16.35
N TYR A 444 -11.00 -2.44 16.03
CA TYR A 444 -11.42 -3.43 15.02
C TYR A 444 -11.99 -2.79 13.75
N PRO A 445 -11.71 -3.37 12.56
CA PRO A 445 -12.48 -3.11 11.36
C PRO A 445 -13.92 -3.60 11.47
N ILE A 446 -14.80 -3.01 10.65
CA ILE A 446 -16.23 -3.29 10.67
C ILE A 446 -16.79 -3.50 9.26
N ALA A 447 -17.67 -4.47 9.10
CA ALA A 447 -18.39 -4.72 7.86
C ALA A 447 -19.90 -4.59 8.08
N PHE A 448 -20.51 -3.58 7.46
CA PHE A 448 -21.97 -3.47 7.35
C PHE A 448 -22.46 -4.36 6.21
N LEU A 449 -23.23 -5.39 6.57
CA LEU A 449 -23.77 -6.38 5.68
C LEU A 449 -25.25 -6.06 5.45
N ASN A 450 -25.58 -5.64 4.24
CA ASN A 450 -26.96 -5.45 3.82
C ASN A 450 -27.68 -6.81 3.75
N ASP A 451 -29.00 -6.80 3.94
CA ASP A 451 -29.82 -8.01 4.00
C ASP A 451 -29.40 -8.94 5.15
N GLY A 452 -29.20 -8.35 6.33
CA GLY A 452 -28.72 -8.98 7.55
C GLY A 452 -29.48 -10.25 7.95
N GLN A 453 -30.75 -10.39 7.57
CA GLN A 453 -31.54 -11.59 7.82
C GLN A 453 -31.00 -12.84 7.08
N ASN A 454 -30.22 -12.64 6.01
CA ASN A 454 -29.66 -13.70 5.18
C ASN A 454 -28.17 -13.95 5.45
N GLN A 455 -27.51 -13.23 6.37
CA GLN A 455 -26.05 -13.27 6.50
C GLN A 455 -25.53 -14.42 7.38
N TRP A 456 -26.35 -14.97 8.26
CA TRP A 456 -25.92 -15.85 9.35
C TRP A 456 -26.06 -17.33 9.01
N THR A 457 -25.24 -18.18 9.63
CA THR A 457 -25.25 -19.63 9.40
C THR A 457 -26.59 -20.24 9.76
N ASN A 458 -27.15 -21.04 8.84
CA ASN A 458 -28.46 -21.70 8.97
C ASN A 458 -29.64 -20.75 9.22
N LYS A 459 -29.56 -19.49 8.77
CA LYS A 459 -30.65 -18.50 8.87
C LYS A 459 -30.91 -17.82 7.53
N GLY A 460 -32.16 -17.46 7.28
CA GLY A 460 -32.58 -16.67 6.11
C GLY A 460 -32.93 -17.50 4.87
N ALA A 461 -33.14 -16.82 3.75
CA ALA A 461 -33.54 -17.43 2.49
C ALA A 461 -32.49 -18.43 1.97
N MET A 462 -32.93 -19.61 1.48
CA MET A 462 -32.08 -20.70 0.99
C MET A 462 -30.91 -21.04 1.94
N ASN A 463 -31.17 -21.07 3.25
CA ASN A 463 -30.18 -21.28 4.32
C ASN A 463 -29.12 -20.17 4.48
N GLY A 464 -29.28 -19.00 3.84
CA GLY A 464 -28.45 -17.81 4.07
C GLY A 464 -27.09 -17.81 3.36
N TRP A 465 -26.22 -16.89 3.77
CA TRP A 465 -24.90 -16.66 3.17
C TRP A 465 -23.76 -17.25 3.99
N HIS A 466 -24.00 -17.56 5.27
CA HIS A 466 -22.99 -18.12 6.17
C HIS A 466 -21.76 -17.19 6.30
N THR A 467 -21.96 -15.88 6.21
CA THR A 467 -20.88 -14.89 6.23
C THR A 467 -20.13 -14.93 7.56
N ASP A 468 -20.81 -15.23 8.66
CA ASP A 468 -20.21 -15.43 9.98
C ASP A 468 -19.23 -16.61 10.04
N SER A 469 -19.63 -17.80 9.60
CA SER A 469 -18.78 -18.99 9.66
C SER A 469 -17.69 -18.97 8.60
N ILE A 470 -17.94 -18.38 7.42
CA ILE A 470 -16.92 -18.13 6.42
C ILE A 470 -15.88 -17.14 6.96
N ALA A 471 -16.29 -16.03 7.58
CA ALA A 471 -15.35 -15.09 8.19
C ALA A 471 -14.52 -15.76 9.28
N GLU A 472 -15.16 -16.54 10.16
CA GLU A 472 -14.46 -17.27 11.23
C GLU A 472 -13.44 -18.27 10.67
N MET A 473 -13.81 -19.05 9.65
CA MET A 473 -12.89 -19.96 8.97
C MET A 473 -11.70 -19.21 8.36
N LEU A 474 -11.94 -18.06 7.72
CA LEU A 474 -10.88 -17.24 7.12
C LEU A 474 -9.93 -16.66 8.17
N VAL A 475 -10.48 -16.23 9.29
CA VAL A 475 -9.73 -15.74 10.46
C VAL A 475 -8.88 -16.87 11.05
N LYS A 476 -9.48 -18.05 11.31
CA LYS A 476 -8.77 -19.25 11.78
C LYS A 476 -7.64 -19.67 10.83
N ARG A 477 -7.74 -19.36 9.53
CA ARG A 477 -6.71 -19.60 8.50
C ARG A 477 -5.71 -18.45 8.31
N GLY A 478 -5.77 -17.41 9.13
CA GLY A 478 -4.90 -16.23 9.01
C GLY A 478 -5.06 -15.49 7.68
N SER A 479 -6.20 -15.68 7.00
CA SER A 479 -6.54 -15.08 5.70
C SER A 479 -7.41 -13.83 5.83
N LEU A 480 -7.90 -13.54 7.03
CA LEU A 480 -8.76 -12.40 7.35
C LEU A 480 -8.41 -11.96 8.78
N THR A 481 -8.31 -10.66 9.03
CA THR A 481 -8.17 -10.14 10.40
C THR A 481 -9.48 -10.32 11.18
N GLU A 482 -9.44 -10.23 12.50
CA GLU A 482 -10.66 -10.16 13.30
C GLU A 482 -11.46 -8.90 12.92
N ILE A 483 -12.73 -9.09 12.57
CA ILE A 483 -13.63 -8.00 12.14
C ILE A 483 -14.96 -8.08 12.87
N ILE A 484 -15.56 -6.92 13.15
CA ILE A 484 -16.94 -6.82 13.61
C ILE A 484 -17.87 -6.94 12.40
N LEU A 485 -18.79 -7.90 12.40
CA LEU A 485 -19.80 -8.03 11.35
C LEU A 485 -21.13 -7.44 11.85
N VAL A 486 -21.73 -6.57 11.05
CA VAL A 486 -23.01 -5.92 11.37
C VAL A 486 -24.01 -6.22 10.28
N GLY A 487 -24.88 -7.20 10.50
CA GLY A 487 -26.00 -7.49 9.60
C GLY A 487 -27.18 -6.57 9.88
N ILE A 488 -27.57 -5.79 8.87
CA ILE A 488 -28.75 -4.89 8.94
C ILE A 488 -29.88 -5.54 8.16
N ASN A 489 -30.94 -5.95 8.85
CA ASN A 489 -32.11 -6.51 8.16
C ASN A 489 -32.69 -5.48 7.19
N CYS A 490 -33.13 -5.92 6.02
CA CYS A 490 -33.63 -4.98 5.02
C CYS A 490 -34.93 -4.30 5.48
N HIS A 491 -35.13 -3.07 5.00
CA HIS A 491 -36.40 -2.37 5.12
C HIS A 491 -37.54 -3.18 4.49
N ARG A 492 -38.77 -3.10 5.03
CA ARG A 492 -39.95 -3.79 4.48
C ARG A 492 -40.18 -3.50 2.99
N PHE A 493 -39.87 -2.26 2.58
CA PHE A 493 -39.78 -1.84 1.18
C PHE A 493 -38.31 -1.75 0.79
N ARG A 494 -37.68 -2.90 0.57
CA ARG A 494 -36.22 -3.03 0.34
C ARG A 494 -35.72 -2.15 -0.81
N ASN A 495 -36.42 -2.15 -1.94
CA ASN A 495 -36.11 -1.30 -3.09
C ASN A 495 -36.15 0.20 -2.74
N LYS A 496 -37.15 0.65 -1.96
CA LYS A 496 -37.25 2.06 -1.54
C LYS A 496 -36.08 2.48 -0.67
N ALA A 497 -35.51 1.60 0.14
CA ALA A 497 -34.35 1.94 0.98
C ALA A 497 -33.01 1.81 0.25
N TYR A 498 -32.88 0.86 -0.69
CA TYR A 498 -31.57 0.52 -1.28
C TYR A 498 -31.31 1.17 -2.64
N LEU A 499 -32.32 1.66 -3.34
CA LEU A 499 -32.12 2.32 -4.62
C LEU A 499 -31.79 3.81 -4.42
N PRO A 500 -30.87 4.37 -5.23
CA PRO A 500 -30.59 5.80 -5.20
C PRO A 500 -31.81 6.64 -5.59
N PRO A 501 -31.85 7.90 -5.16
CA PRO A 501 -32.73 8.89 -5.76
C PRO A 501 -32.57 8.95 -7.28
N PRO A 502 -33.67 9.12 -8.05
CA PRO A 502 -35.05 9.27 -7.59
C PRO A 502 -35.79 7.94 -7.35
N PHE A 503 -35.17 6.78 -7.58
CA PHE A 503 -35.82 5.47 -7.52
C PHE A 503 -36.04 4.95 -6.08
N GLY A 504 -35.31 5.50 -5.13
CA GLY A 504 -35.43 5.19 -3.71
C GLY A 504 -34.72 6.25 -2.86
N ARG A 505 -34.50 5.91 -1.60
CA ARG A 505 -33.94 6.75 -0.54
C ARG A 505 -32.67 6.15 0.05
N ALA A 506 -31.80 5.63 -0.82
CA ALA A 506 -30.48 5.16 -0.41
C ALA A 506 -29.65 6.26 0.28
N ASP A 507 -29.85 7.53 -0.07
CA ASP A 507 -29.31 8.71 0.61
C ASP A 507 -29.60 8.67 2.11
N LEU A 508 -30.88 8.49 2.48
CA LEU A 508 -31.28 8.45 3.89
C LEU A 508 -30.75 7.20 4.60
N TYR A 509 -30.77 6.05 3.93
CA TYR A 509 -30.27 4.81 4.52
C TYR A 509 -28.78 4.92 4.85
N ILE A 510 -27.94 5.35 3.90
CA ILE A 510 -26.49 5.42 4.13
C ILE A 510 -26.14 6.50 5.15
N ASP A 511 -26.87 7.61 5.19
CA ASP A 511 -26.66 8.66 6.19
C ASP A 511 -27.07 8.20 7.58
N TRP A 512 -28.15 7.42 7.70
CA TRP A 512 -28.52 6.78 8.96
C TRP A 512 -27.45 5.79 9.43
N VAL A 513 -26.91 4.94 8.53
CA VAL A 513 -25.83 4.01 8.91
C VAL A 513 -24.60 4.80 9.39
N ALA A 514 -24.19 5.83 8.65
CA ALA A 514 -22.98 6.61 8.92
C ALA A 514 -23.10 7.53 10.14
N ASN A 515 -24.22 8.22 10.30
CA ASN A 515 -24.37 9.31 11.27
C ASN A 515 -25.12 8.88 12.54
N LYS A 516 -25.75 7.70 12.55
CA LYS A 516 -26.50 7.20 13.72
C LYS A 516 -26.06 5.81 14.16
N LEU A 517 -26.12 4.82 13.28
CA LEU A 517 -25.79 3.44 13.66
C LEU A 517 -24.31 3.31 14.04
N LEU A 518 -23.39 3.74 13.18
CA LEU A 518 -21.95 3.62 13.45
C LEU A 518 -21.52 4.35 14.74
N PRO A 519 -21.96 5.60 15.02
CA PRO A 519 -21.73 6.23 16.32
C PRO A 519 -22.25 5.43 17.51
N LEU A 520 -23.49 4.91 17.45
CA LEU A 520 -24.06 4.08 18.52
C LEU A 520 -23.26 2.78 18.76
N LEU A 521 -22.71 2.18 17.70
CA LEU A 521 -21.83 1.02 17.84
C LEU A 521 -20.49 1.42 18.48
N ARG A 522 -19.95 2.60 18.16
CA ARG A 522 -18.68 3.12 18.71
C ARG A 522 -18.75 3.46 20.20
N GLU A 523 -19.93 3.75 20.73
CA GLU A 523 -20.14 3.90 22.17
C GLU A 523 -19.97 2.57 22.92
N LYS A 524 -20.22 1.44 22.25
CA LYS A 524 -20.19 0.09 22.84
C LYS A 524 -18.89 -0.66 22.54
N TRP A 525 -18.28 -0.41 21.39
CA TRP A 525 -17.13 -1.15 20.90
C TRP A 525 -16.08 -0.24 20.24
N ASN A 526 -14.80 -0.58 20.42
CA ASN A 526 -13.66 0.11 19.85
C ASN A 526 -13.53 -0.21 18.34
N ILE A 527 -14.23 0.59 17.52
CA ILE A 527 -14.31 0.44 16.06
C ILE A 527 -13.44 1.50 15.36
N SER A 528 -12.67 1.08 14.36
CA SER A 528 -11.79 1.95 13.58
C SER A 528 -12.51 3.17 13.00
N ALA A 529 -11.83 4.33 13.06
CA ALA A 529 -12.23 5.55 12.37
C ALA A 529 -11.74 5.61 10.91
N ASP A 530 -10.73 4.80 10.56
CA ASP A 530 -10.14 4.79 9.23
C ASP A 530 -11.09 4.17 8.18
N PRO A 531 -11.41 4.87 7.07
CA PRO A 531 -12.20 4.32 5.97
C PRO A 531 -11.61 3.07 5.31
N TYR A 532 -10.31 2.83 5.46
CA TYR A 532 -9.68 1.56 5.03
C TYR A 532 -10.12 0.35 5.86
N HIS A 533 -10.92 0.54 6.90
CA HIS A 533 -11.41 -0.51 7.82
C HIS A 533 -12.94 -0.55 7.94
N ILE A 534 -13.68 0.24 7.16
CA ILE A 534 -15.14 0.31 7.25
C ILE A 534 -15.74 -0.11 5.89
N ALA A 535 -16.40 -1.27 5.88
CA ALA A 535 -17.00 -1.81 4.68
C ALA A 535 -18.52 -1.70 4.64
N MET A 536 -19.05 -1.51 3.44
CA MET A 536 -20.46 -1.79 3.13
C MET A 536 -20.53 -2.84 2.03
N ILE A 537 -21.25 -3.94 2.30
CA ILE A 537 -21.30 -5.12 1.45
C ILE A 537 -22.75 -5.54 1.24
N GLY A 538 -23.11 -5.95 0.02
CA GLY A 538 -24.41 -6.54 -0.27
C GLY A 538 -24.49 -7.15 -1.66
N SER A 539 -25.61 -7.82 -1.96
CA SER A 539 -25.92 -8.30 -3.30
C SER A 539 -27.10 -7.59 -3.95
N SER A 540 -27.18 -7.61 -5.29
CA SER A 540 -28.35 -7.11 -6.01
C SER A 540 -28.64 -5.63 -5.69
N TYR A 541 -29.79 -5.30 -5.09
CA TYR A 541 -30.03 -3.95 -4.56
C TYR A 541 -29.15 -3.62 -3.34
N GLY A 542 -28.78 -4.60 -2.53
CA GLY A 542 -27.74 -4.45 -1.50
C GLY A 542 -26.38 -4.07 -2.09
N ALA A 543 -26.05 -4.54 -3.30
CA ALA A 543 -24.85 -4.10 -4.02
C ALA A 543 -25.00 -2.66 -4.54
N ASN A 544 -26.21 -2.26 -4.99
CA ASN A 544 -26.49 -0.87 -5.39
C ASN A 544 -26.26 0.10 -4.22
N VAL A 545 -26.86 -0.17 -3.06
CA VAL A 545 -26.71 0.74 -1.90
C VAL A 545 -25.26 0.76 -1.39
N SER A 546 -24.53 -0.37 -1.49
CA SER A 546 -23.11 -0.42 -1.12
C SER A 546 -22.25 0.46 -2.05
N VAL A 547 -22.46 0.37 -3.37
CA VAL A 547 -21.78 1.26 -4.34
C VAL A 547 -22.15 2.71 -4.07
N TYR A 548 -23.43 3.00 -3.88
CA TYR A 548 -23.92 4.35 -3.59
C TYR A 548 -23.31 4.93 -2.29
N ALA A 549 -23.15 4.11 -1.25
CA ALA A 549 -22.48 4.50 -0.01
C ALA A 549 -21.03 4.92 -0.25
N GLY A 550 -20.29 4.18 -1.07
CA GLY A 550 -18.92 4.57 -1.45
C GLY A 550 -18.86 5.84 -2.30
N LEU A 551 -19.87 6.09 -3.14
CA LEU A 551 -19.94 7.31 -3.96
C LEU A 551 -20.21 8.57 -3.14
N ARG A 552 -21.06 8.48 -2.13
CA ARG A 552 -21.53 9.63 -1.34
C ARG A 552 -20.78 9.81 -0.04
N ARG A 553 -20.42 8.71 0.61
CA ARG A 553 -19.84 8.65 1.95
C ARG A 553 -18.54 7.85 1.97
N GLY A 554 -17.74 7.95 0.90
CA GLY A 554 -16.43 7.29 0.80
C GLY A 554 -15.37 7.81 1.78
N ASP A 555 -15.66 8.93 2.44
CA ASP A 555 -14.99 9.42 3.65
C ASP A 555 -15.22 8.54 4.88
N ILE A 556 -16.23 7.67 4.87
CA ILE A 556 -16.53 6.69 5.91
C ILE A 556 -16.44 5.28 5.33
N PHE A 557 -17.27 4.94 4.34
CA PHE A 557 -17.33 3.62 3.72
C PHE A 557 -16.27 3.50 2.63
N GLY A 558 -15.02 3.31 3.05
CA GLY A 558 -13.90 3.17 2.13
C GLY A 558 -13.82 1.79 1.45
N LEU A 559 -14.49 0.76 1.96
CA LEU A 559 -14.42 -0.60 1.41
C LEU A 559 -15.80 -1.04 0.87
N ILE A 560 -15.91 -1.32 -0.43
CA ILE A 560 -17.19 -1.64 -1.08
C ILE A 560 -17.20 -3.08 -1.58
N GLY A 561 -18.19 -3.87 -1.15
CA GLY A 561 -18.46 -5.20 -1.67
C GLY A 561 -19.78 -5.24 -2.47
N ALA A 562 -19.68 -5.36 -3.79
CA ALA A 562 -20.83 -5.37 -4.69
C ALA A 562 -20.97 -6.72 -5.39
N LEU A 563 -21.82 -7.60 -4.84
CA LEU A 563 -22.06 -8.93 -5.40
C LEU A 563 -23.28 -8.93 -6.32
N SER A 564 -23.14 -9.35 -7.57
CA SER A 564 -24.21 -9.34 -8.58
C SER A 564 -24.94 -7.98 -8.63
N PHE A 565 -24.23 -6.91 -8.99
CA PHE A 565 -24.78 -5.55 -9.06
C PHE A 565 -26.00 -5.51 -10.00
N ALA A 566 -27.19 -5.25 -9.44
CA ALA A 566 -28.43 -5.25 -10.21
C ALA A 566 -28.57 -3.96 -11.02
N TYR A 567 -28.48 -4.06 -12.35
CA TYR A 567 -28.69 -2.90 -13.21
C TYR A 567 -30.18 -2.55 -13.33
N ILE A 568 -30.49 -1.29 -13.08
CA ILE A 568 -31.82 -0.72 -13.29
C ILE A 568 -31.72 0.32 -14.38
N ARG A 569 -32.54 0.17 -15.42
CA ARG A 569 -32.59 1.13 -16.53
C ARG A 569 -32.92 2.52 -16.00
N GLY A 570 -32.09 3.51 -16.33
CA GLY A 570 -32.26 4.89 -15.87
C GLY A 570 -31.62 5.21 -14.51
N ASN A 571 -31.04 4.23 -13.82
CA ASN A 571 -30.32 4.46 -12.56
C ASN A 571 -29.10 5.38 -12.79
N PRO A 572 -28.97 6.49 -12.03
CA PRO A 572 -27.92 7.49 -12.27
C PRO A 572 -26.51 6.99 -11.90
N GLN A 573 -26.38 5.96 -11.06
CA GLN A 573 -25.08 5.54 -10.50
C GLN A 573 -24.04 5.19 -11.56
N LEU A 574 -24.42 4.46 -12.62
CA LEU A 574 -23.44 4.07 -13.64
C LEU A 574 -22.91 5.29 -14.40
N LYS A 575 -23.80 6.22 -14.77
CA LYS A 575 -23.42 7.49 -15.42
C LYS A 575 -22.57 8.36 -14.50
N GLU A 576 -22.88 8.37 -13.21
CA GLU A 576 -22.12 9.10 -12.22
C GLU A 576 -20.70 8.53 -12.05
N ILE A 577 -20.58 7.21 -11.95
CA ILE A 577 -19.28 6.52 -11.93
C ILE A 577 -18.48 6.85 -13.20
N GLU A 578 -19.14 6.92 -14.36
CA GLU A 578 -18.51 7.36 -15.62
C GLU A 578 -18.13 8.85 -15.64
N ALA A 579 -18.77 9.70 -14.84
CA ALA A 579 -18.48 11.14 -14.80
C ALA A 579 -17.43 11.52 -13.75
N LEU A 580 -17.15 10.64 -12.78
CA LEU A 580 -16.24 10.95 -11.69
C LEU A 580 -14.78 11.15 -12.17
N HIS A 581 -14.15 12.19 -11.65
CA HIS A 581 -12.73 12.48 -11.88
C HIS A 581 -11.83 12.04 -10.71
N LYS A 582 -12.41 11.89 -9.53
CA LYS A 582 -11.72 11.46 -8.31
C LYS A 582 -12.21 10.08 -7.91
N ARG A 583 -11.31 9.31 -7.31
CA ARG A 583 -11.60 8.00 -6.75
C ARG A 583 -12.61 8.13 -5.60
N PRO A 584 -13.75 7.41 -5.65
CA PRO A 584 -14.80 7.54 -4.64
C PRO A 584 -14.52 6.78 -3.33
N PHE A 585 -13.86 5.61 -3.40
CA PHE A 585 -13.62 4.74 -2.22
C PHE A 585 -12.26 4.05 -2.29
N ARG A 586 -11.82 3.45 -1.16
CA ARG A 586 -10.48 2.90 -0.94
C ARG A 586 -10.29 1.50 -1.52
N ARG A 587 -11.27 0.61 -1.51
CA ARG A 587 -11.17 -0.70 -2.20
C ARG A 587 -12.55 -1.12 -2.68
N ALA A 588 -12.60 -1.82 -3.80
CA ALA A 588 -13.84 -2.44 -4.28
C ALA A 588 -13.65 -3.91 -4.67
N TYR A 589 -14.57 -4.73 -4.18
CA TYR A 589 -14.83 -6.07 -4.68
C TYR A 589 -16.12 -6.02 -5.52
N ILE A 590 -16.06 -6.40 -6.80
CA ILE A 590 -17.22 -6.35 -7.70
C ILE A 590 -17.32 -7.67 -8.47
N ASP A 591 -18.44 -8.37 -8.38
CA ASP A 591 -18.66 -9.60 -9.15
C ASP A 591 -20.09 -9.74 -9.66
N CYS A 592 -20.32 -10.73 -10.53
CA CYS A 592 -21.64 -11.28 -10.83
C CYS A 592 -21.52 -12.72 -11.35
N GLY A 593 -22.64 -13.44 -11.41
CA GLY A 593 -22.74 -14.71 -12.14
C GLY A 593 -22.93 -14.50 -13.64
N THR A 594 -23.22 -15.58 -14.37
CA THR A 594 -23.66 -15.51 -15.78
C THR A 594 -25.12 -15.92 -15.98
N ARG A 595 -25.83 -16.30 -14.90
CA ARG A 595 -27.21 -16.79 -14.95
C ARG A 595 -28.10 -16.07 -13.93
N TRP A 596 -29.35 -15.79 -14.29
CA TRP A 596 -30.30 -15.13 -13.40
C TRP A 596 -30.88 -16.11 -12.39
N ALA A 597 -31.69 -17.06 -12.84
CA ALA A 597 -32.34 -18.06 -11.98
C ALA A 597 -32.46 -19.41 -12.72
N PRO A 598 -32.55 -20.55 -12.01
CA PRO A 598 -32.68 -21.88 -12.62
C PRO A 598 -33.85 -22.01 -13.60
N ASP A 599 -34.97 -21.35 -13.31
CA ASP A 599 -36.18 -21.25 -14.14
C ASP A 599 -36.05 -20.22 -15.28
N GLN A 600 -35.02 -19.38 -15.25
CA GLN A 600 -34.69 -18.38 -16.28
C GLN A 600 -33.22 -18.49 -16.70
N PRO A 601 -32.75 -19.66 -17.17
CA PRO A 601 -31.33 -19.94 -17.36
C PRO A 601 -30.69 -19.12 -18.48
N HIS A 602 -31.49 -18.58 -19.40
CA HIS A 602 -31.03 -17.74 -20.51
C HIS A 602 -30.94 -16.24 -20.15
N ARG A 603 -31.44 -15.83 -18.98
CA ARG A 603 -31.36 -14.44 -18.53
C ARG A 603 -30.03 -14.22 -17.82
N ASP A 604 -29.31 -13.18 -18.23
CA ASP A 604 -27.98 -12.82 -17.73
C ASP A 604 -28.04 -12.11 -16.36
N ASP A 605 -27.04 -12.35 -15.51
CA ASP A 605 -26.83 -11.64 -14.22
C ASP A 605 -26.05 -10.32 -14.41
N TYR A 606 -26.46 -9.55 -15.42
CA TYR A 606 -25.89 -8.25 -15.75
C TYR A 606 -24.36 -8.26 -16.00
N THR A 607 -23.82 -9.32 -16.59
CA THR A 607 -22.40 -9.53 -16.89
C THR A 607 -21.76 -8.33 -17.58
N LEU A 608 -22.41 -7.78 -18.61
CA LEU A 608 -21.87 -6.63 -19.36
C LEU A 608 -21.76 -5.37 -18.50
N ILE A 609 -22.68 -5.16 -17.56
CA ILE A 609 -22.65 -4.00 -16.66
C ILE A 609 -21.55 -4.18 -15.62
N THR A 610 -21.40 -5.38 -15.06
CA THR A 610 -20.31 -5.72 -14.14
C THR A 610 -18.95 -5.52 -14.81
N LEU A 611 -18.77 -6.01 -16.03
CA LEU A 611 -17.54 -5.79 -16.82
C LEU A 611 -17.29 -4.30 -17.07
N LYS A 612 -18.34 -3.52 -17.34
CA LYS A 612 -18.24 -2.07 -17.54
C LYS A 612 -17.80 -1.34 -16.26
N LEU A 613 -18.37 -1.68 -15.10
CA LEU A 613 -17.95 -1.13 -13.81
C LEU A 613 -16.48 -1.44 -13.50
N LEU A 614 -16.07 -2.69 -13.70
CA LEU A 614 -14.67 -3.11 -13.54
C LEU A 614 -13.74 -2.33 -14.47
N LYS A 615 -14.12 -2.18 -15.76
CA LYS A 615 -13.36 -1.41 -16.74
C LYS A 615 -13.17 0.04 -16.29
N ILE A 616 -14.24 0.72 -15.87
CA ILE A 616 -14.17 2.12 -15.41
C ILE A 616 -13.22 2.24 -14.20
N CYS A 617 -13.33 1.35 -13.22
CA CYS A 617 -12.47 1.37 -12.05
C CYS A 617 -10.99 1.20 -12.43
N ARG A 618 -10.68 0.24 -13.32
CA ARG A 618 -9.32 -0.05 -13.82
C ARG A 618 -8.71 1.12 -14.58
N GLU A 619 -9.47 1.71 -15.50
CA GLU A 619 -8.96 2.77 -16.37
C GLU A 619 -8.73 4.09 -15.63
N ARG A 620 -9.45 4.33 -14.53
CA ARG A 620 -9.46 5.65 -13.87
C ARG A 620 -8.74 5.71 -12.53
N TRP A 621 -8.93 4.73 -11.65
CA TRP A 621 -8.61 4.92 -10.24
C TRP A 621 -7.92 3.76 -9.54
N MET A 622 -8.07 2.55 -10.06
CA MET A 622 -7.78 1.32 -9.33
C MET A 622 -6.96 0.33 -10.16
N THR A 623 -6.28 -0.57 -9.46
CA THR A 623 -5.40 -1.60 -9.98
C THR A 623 -5.85 -2.95 -9.44
N ASP A 624 -6.02 -3.92 -10.34
CA ASP A 624 -6.42 -5.28 -9.98
C ASP A 624 -5.46 -5.87 -8.93
N GLY A 625 -6.02 -6.54 -7.93
CA GLY A 625 -5.25 -7.13 -6.83
C GLY A 625 -4.67 -6.10 -5.86
N LYS A 626 -4.75 -4.79 -6.11
CA LYS A 626 -4.36 -3.74 -5.16
C LYS A 626 -5.57 -3.13 -4.45
N ASP A 627 -6.52 -2.65 -5.21
CA ASP A 627 -7.69 -1.94 -4.68
C ASP A 627 -8.95 -2.16 -5.50
N LEU A 628 -8.84 -2.94 -6.58
CA LEU A 628 -9.96 -3.59 -7.23
C LEU A 628 -9.75 -5.11 -7.25
N PHE A 629 -10.80 -5.86 -6.99
CA PHE A 629 -10.87 -7.27 -7.36
C PHE A 629 -12.26 -7.57 -7.88
N GLY A 630 -12.34 -8.31 -8.97
CA GLY A 630 -13.62 -8.66 -9.51
C GLY A 630 -13.55 -9.57 -10.73
N TYR A 631 -14.60 -10.38 -10.87
CA TYR A 631 -14.67 -11.41 -11.88
C TYR A 631 -16.11 -11.79 -12.19
N ILE A 632 -16.28 -12.48 -13.32
CA ILE A 632 -17.56 -13.06 -13.75
C ILE A 632 -17.53 -14.54 -13.39
N ALA A 633 -18.47 -14.98 -12.55
CA ALA A 633 -18.54 -16.33 -12.04
C ALA A 633 -19.41 -17.19 -12.95
N ASP A 634 -18.78 -17.86 -13.91
CA ASP A 634 -19.50 -18.63 -14.92
C ASP A 634 -20.38 -19.75 -14.31
N GLY A 635 -21.58 -19.91 -14.87
CA GLY A 635 -22.60 -20.86 -14.45
C GLY A 635 -23.30 -20.52 -13.12
N GLN A 636 -22.88 -19.47 -12.40
CA GLN A 636 -23.48 -19.10 -11.12
C GLN A 636 -24.74 -18.26 -11.29
N PHE A 637 -25.74 -18.51 -10.42
CA PHE A 637 -27.04 -17.85 -10.45
C PHE A 637 -27.10 -16.61 -9.52
N HIS A 638 -28.06 -15.70 -9.77
CA HIS A 638 -28.37 -14.52 -8.94
C HIS A 638 -29.09 -14.91 -7.63
N GLN A 639 -28.42 -15.71 -6.78
CA GLN A 639 -29.02 -16.32 -5.58
C GLN A 639 -28.03 -16.49 -4.42
N GLU A 640 -28.56 -16.66 -3.21
CA GLU A 640 -27.84 -16.71 -1.93
C GLU A 640 -26.75 -17.75 -1.89
N ILE A 641 -27.00 -18.96 -2.40
CA ILE A 641 -26.01 -20.04 -2.40
C ILE A 641 -24.76 -19.70 -3.24
N PHE A 642 -24.90 -18.88 -4.28
CA PHE A 642 -23.79 -18.44 -5.12
C PHE A 642 -23.08 -17.21 -4.56
N TRP A 643 -23.80 -16.31 -3.88
CA TRP A 643 -23.15 -15.24 -3.12
C TRP A 643 -22.34 -15.80 -1.95
N ARG A 644 -22.83 -16.84 -1.26
CA ARG A 644 -22.08 -17.61 -0.26
C ARG A 644 -20.73 -18.13 -0.78
N LYS A 645 -20.68 -18.62 -2.03
CA LYS A 645 -19.43 -19.11 -2.65
C LYS A 645 -18.39 -18.00 -2.85
N ARG A 646 -18.81 -16.73 -2.87
CA ARG A 646 -17.99 -15.58 -3.28
C ARG A 646 -17.70 -14.60 -2.15
N ILE A 647 -18.55 -14.53 -1.12
CA ILE A 647 -18.40 -13.60 0.01
C ILE A 647 -17.07 -13.77 0.74
N GLY A 648 -16.52 -14.99 0.81
CA GLY A 648 -15.19 -15.21 1.39
C GLY A 648 -14.07 -14.46 0.64
N GLN A 649 -14.11 -14.44 -0.70
CA GLN A 649 -13.13 -13.68 -1.49
C GLN A 649 -13.31 -12.17 -1.31
N CYS A 650 -14.57 -11.72 -1.21
CA CYS A 650 -14.91 -10.34 -0.90
C CYS A 650 -14.30 -9.88 0.43
N LEU A 651 -14.56 -10.61 1.52
CA LEU A 651 -14.02 -10.28 2.84
C LEU A 651 -12.49 -10.27 2.85
N LYS A 652 -11.85 -11.32 2.29
CA LYS A 652 -10.39 -11.39 2.18
C LYS A 652 -9.80 -10.18 1.46
N PHE A 653 -10.40 -9.77 0.35
CA PHE A 653 -9.87 -8.67 -0.45
C PHE A 653 -10.05 -7.32 0.25
N LEU A 654 -11.20 -7.08 0.86
CA LEU A 654 -11.52 -5.80 1.50
C LEU A 654 -10.70 -5.57 2.78
N PHE A 655 -10.47 -6.61 3.58
CA PHE A 655 -9.82 -6.52 4.90
C PHE A 655 -8.41 -7.14 4.98
N ARG A 656 -7.74 -7.32 3.84
CA ARG A 656 -6.32 -7.68 3.78
C ARG A 656 -5.41 -6.60 4.35
#